data_AF-A0A9P8W932-F1
#
_entry.id   AF-A0A9P8W932-F1
#
_cell.length_a   1.000
_cell.length_b   1.000
_cell.length_c   1.000
_cell.angle_alpha   90.00
_cell.angle_beta   90.00
_cell.angle_gamma   90.00
#
_symmetry.space_group_name_H-M   'P 1'
#
loop_
_entity.id
_entity.type
_entity.pdbx_description
1 polymer ?
#
loop_
_entity_poly.entity_id
_entity_poly.type
_entity_poly.pdbx_seq_one_letter_code
_entity_poly.pdbx_strand_id
1 'polypeptide(L)'
;MASDTEAHLDLSQVTLPSTEIPQSPIDPNESFKTEVNDDRPAITVIPSSLTPPPSSQVNNHQLNAANKRTFSSSQHSTLFSPPATILNTLRDRRLSNDYVTPAPQQVLEASTDELRMMLQNCIAENQKLKMETAHHKLQYNLLTMQAREDQMRAAVEHDMICRQVEALRTAEHTRQAKRELSDSSDPYQVKYLHMKMRYEEAVHEAEIQQHRVNAAKKVIKQKQDEADHLSWKNGVLLNRIRENREHLQNMCSPGGIFHGALTPKTHHQANREGEHGLSALLQAMSQDNNSAPSTPLPSHRPIPRQMGRHHRNAQSMSSLPVTPMNRGHGSHSGLLPSVDLVPQTEPQRYSQRTYVPTTPVSKSDRRRQSRESTISVEDTEELARQALESVAAASLAQGRRKARDEDDDEEVFDSQASQAATEMLRRDPQQTGSRRTNSPVETSSRAPAQLMYSFKGDAEKRKFSGSQEASDEVRRDQGSPAKKIRAGGSLMEDRRRSGLSAVLAKAPTDTVILSSLRTPVCRSYKGNLKDAFPEELLANVLRATLEAHPNLDPAAVQDVAVGVVLSELGGSKAARMAMNHVGYPNSTSLYTVNRACSSSLQAIAAVSAQIQVGNIDAGIGAGMESMTRNYGSRAIPVDLWPELRDSPNHHARDCIMPMGLTSENVAERYGVSRADQDALAAESHRRAGHARAQGYFNAETVPVTTRFQEVDKKGNPVGEEQTITVTADDGIREGVTAEKLAKLKPAFKPDGASTAGNSSQVSDGAAATLLMRRSTATALGLGDRIMGKFVSTVTVGCDPDEMGVGPAVAIPKLLEQHGLTNADVNRWEINEAFASQALYCIRKLGLEDALAQGRVNPDGGAIALGHPLGATGARMTSTLMHGLARDGGEVGVVSMCIGTGMGMAGLFVRE
;
A
#
# COMPACT_ATOMS: atom_id res chain seq x y z
N MET A 1 -49.76 40.05 9.23
CA MET A 1 -51.18 40.44 9.42
C MET A 1 -51.84 39.40 10.32
N ALA A 2 -52.93 39.79 10.99
CA ALA A 2 -53.76 39.01 11.90
C ALA A 2 -54.73 38.07 11.09
N SER A 3 -55.46 37.07 11.62
CA SER A 3 -55.55 36.46 12.98
C SER A 3 -56.49 35.21 12.99
N ASP A 4 -56.69 34.65 14.21
CA ASP A 4 -57.87 33.92 14.73
C ASP A 4 -57.97 32.38 14.50
N THR A 5 -58.57 31.51 15.35
CA THR A 5 -59.45 31.56 16.57
C THR A 5 -59.01 30.44 17.57
N GLU A 6 -59.11 30.53 18.92
CA GLU A 6 -60.24 30.31 19.88
C GLU A 6 -60.94 28.91 19.88
N ALA A 7 -61.47 28.31 20.97
CA ALA A 7 -61.28 28.39 22.45
C ALA A 7 -62.16 27.33 23.23
N HIS A 8 -62.03 27.25 24.58
CA HIS A 8 -62.95 26.65 25.62
C HIS A 8 -63.13 25.09 25.77
N LEU A 9 -63.63 24.53 26.91
CA LEU A 9 -63.32 24.65 28.37
C LEU A 9 -64.08 23.57 29.25
N ASP A 10 -63.93 23.64 30.60
CA ASP A 10 -64.69 23.01 31.73
C ASP A 10 -64.51 21.48 32.05
N LEU A 11 -64.10 21.01 33.25
CA LEU A 11 -64.61 21.02 34.67
C LEU A 11 -65.62 19.87 34.98
N SER A 12 -65.70 19.17 36.14
CA SER A 12 -64.95 19.06 37.44
C SER A 12 -65.25 17.65 38.10
N GLN A 13 -65.15 17.23 39.39
CA GLN A 13 -64.91 17.78 40.76
C GLN A 13 -64.76 16.63 41.83
N VAL A 14 -63.95 16.79 42.92
CA VAL A 14 -64.13 16.28 44.35
C VAL A 14 -64.27 14.73 44.63
N THR A 15 -63.79 14.04 45.71
CA THR A 15 -63.66 14.25 47.19
C THR A 15 -62.49 13.46 47.85
N LEU A 16 -62.18 13.71 49.15
CA LEU A 16 -61.25 12.96 50.05
C LEU A 16 -61.99 12.18 51.19
N PRO A 17 -61.34 11.32 52.02
CA PRO A 17 -60.79 11.78 53.32
C PRO A 17 -59.56 11.03 53.94
N SER A 18 -58.71 11.78 54.69
CA SER A 18 -57.91 11.40 55.91
C SER A 18 -56.89 10.22 55.83
N THR A 19 -56.08 9.76 56.82
CA THR A 19 -55.59 10.11 58.21
C THR A 19 -54.30 9.24 58.47
N GLU A 20 -53.34 9.39 59.41
CA GLU A 20 -52.91 10.38 60.45
C GLU A 20 -51.41 10.12 60.82
N ILE A 21 -50.86 10.56 61.97
CA ILE A 21 -49.43 10.35 62.40
C ILE A 21 -49.28 10.08 63.91
N PRO A 22 -48.35 9.20 64.33
CA PRO A 22 -47.30 9.57 65.33
C PRO A 22 -45.93 8.87 65.07
N GLN A 23 -44.75 9.20 65.63
CA GLN A 23 -44.17 10.36 66.35
C GLN A 23 -42.61 10.18 66.43
N SER A 24 -41.87 11.20 66.93
CA SER A 24 -40.45 11.10 67.37
C SER A 24 -40.31 11.58 68.82
N PRO A 25 -39.21 11.23 69.53
CA PRO A 25 -38.32 12.33 69.97
C PRO A 25 -36.80 11.99 69.95
N ILE A 26 -36.00 13.01 70.30
CA ILE A 26 -34.54 12.99 70.49
C ILE A 26 -34.26 13.17 71.99
N ASP A 27 -33.18 12.59 72.53
CA ASP A 27 -32.36 13.28 73.55
C ASP A 27 -30.90 12.79 73.55
N PRO A 28 -29.87 13.63 73.79
CA PRO A 28 -28.46 13.22 73.74
C PRO A 28 -27.69 13.46 75.05
N ASN A 29 -27.37 12.40 75.81
CA ASN A 29 -26.19 12.29 76.70
C ASN A 29 -26.21 10.98 77.51
N GLU A 30 -25.29 10.04 77.26
CA GLU A 30 -24.58 9.31 78.32
C GLU A 30 -23.40 8.49 77.76
N SER A 31 -22.41 8.14 78.62
CA SER A 31 -21.13 7.56 78.19
C SER A 31 -20.41 6.78 79.31
N PHE A 32 -20.32 5.46 79.16
CA PHE A 32 -19.38 4.56 79.87
C PHE A 32 -18.81 3.56 78.85
N LYS A 33 -17.48 3.46 78.62
CA LYS A 33 -16.44 2.80 79.45
C LYS A 33 -16.62 1.27 79.49
N THR A 34 -15.76 0.44 78.87
CA THR A 34 -14.34 0.10 79.19
C THR A 34 -14.18 -0.59 80.55
N GLU A 35 -13.35 -1.62 80.77
CA GLU A 35 -12.26 -2.25 79.98
C GLU A 35 -12.57 -3.77 79.72
N VAL A 36 -11.76 -4.84 79.75
CA VAL A 36 -10.32 -5.17 80.00
C VAL A 36 -9.99 -6.56 79.37
N ASN A 37 -8.71 -6.82 79.03
CA ASN A 37 -7.93 -8.10 79.06
C ASN A 37 -8.35 -9.35 78.22
N ASP A 38 -7.45 -10.25 77.76
CA ASP A 38 -5.97 -10.26 77.82
C ASP A 38 -5.27 -11.12 76.71
N ASP A 39 -3.94 -10.93 76.61
CA ASP A 39 -2.87 -11.82 76.11
C ASP A 39 -2.78 -12.34 74.65
N ARG A 40 -1.57 -12.15 74.09
CA ARG A 40 -0.93 -12.87 72.96
C ARG A 40 0.46 -13.34 73.43
N PRO A 41 0.99 -14.48 72.95
CA PRO A 41 1.94 -14.45 71.80
C PRO A 41 1.65 -15.58 70.76
N ALA A 42 1.79 -15.36 69.45
CA ALA A 42 3.00 -15.56 68.61
C ALA A 42 3.43 -17.06 68.48
N ILE A 43 3.92 -17.62 67.35
CA ILE A 43 4.76 -17.09 66.25
C ILE A 43 4.40 -17.72 64.87
N THR A 44 4.24 -16.86 63.86
CA THR A 44 4.72 -16.89 62.45
C THR A 44 4.89 -18.21 61.64
N VAL A 45 4.37 -18.25 60.39
CA VAL A 45 5.10 -18.45 59.09
C VAL A 45 4.13 -18.65 57.90
N ILE A 46 4.47 -18.06 56.74
CA ILE A 46 3.80 -18.14 55.42
C ILE A 46 4.78 -18.84 54.44
N PRO A 47 4.37 -19.80 53.58
CA PRO A 47 4.37 -19.49 52.14
C PRO A 47 3.37 -20.25 51.23
N SER A 48 3.19 -19.69 50.02
CA SER A 48 2.34 -20.16 48.93
C SER A 48 3.09 -21.00 47.87
N SER A 49 2.38 -21.81 47.08
CA SER A 49 2.65 -22.15 45.65
C SER A 49 1.47 -22.98 45.11
N LEU A 50 0.96 -22.88 43.87
CA LEU A 50 1.57 -22.84 42.53
C LEU A 50 2.23 -24.16 42.08
N THR A 51 1.46 -25.08 41.50
CA THR A 51 1.67 -25.69 40.15
C THR A 51 0.64 -26.78 39.82
N PRO A 52 0.27 -26.99 38.54
CA PRO A 52 -0.51 -28.15 38.08
C PRO A 52 0.36 -29.24 37.40
N PRO A 53 0.05 -30.54 37.57
CA PRO A 53 0.64 -31.64 36.78
C PRO A 53 -0.23 -32.09 35.58
N PRO A 54 0.32 -32.86 34.61
CA PRO A 54 -0.28 -33.03 33.27
C PRO A 54 -0.95 -34.40 33.00
N SER A 55 -1.34 -34.60 31.73
CA SER A 55 -2.25 -35.63 31.22
C SER A 55 -1.73 -37.08 31.15
N SER A 56 -2.71 -38.00 31.02
CA SER A 56 -2.66 -39.37 30.47
C SER A 56 -2.15 -40.53 31.36
N GLN A 57 -3.06 -41.46 31.69
CA GLN A 57 -2.98 -42.86 31.24
C GLN A 57 -4.32 -43.63 31.42
N VAL A 58 -4.40 -44.80 30.81
CA VAL A 58 -5.60 -45.63 30.54
C VAL A 58 -5.77 -46.74 31.59
N ASN A 59 -7.01 -47.02 32.09
CA ASN A 59 -7.68 -48.34 31.87
C ASN A 59 -9.13 -48.54 32.42
N ASN A 60 -9.94 -49.21 31.59
CA ASN A 60 -10.97 -50.26 31.83
C ASN A 60 -11.96 -50.34 33.03
N HIS A 61 -13.23 -50.66 32.66
CA HIS A 61 -14.20 -51.60 33.29
C HIS A 61 -14.87 -51.25 34.66
N GLN A 62 -16.13 -51.61 34.95
CA GLN A 62 -17.32 -52.01 34.13
C GLN A 62 -18.64 -51.99 34.97
N LEU A 63 -19.79 -51.82 34.28
CA LEU A 63 -21.15 -52.33 34.59
C LEU A 63 -22.02 -51.81 35.78
N ASN A 64 -23.34 -51.74 35.49
CA ASN A 64 -24.53 -51.75 36.36
C ASN A 64 -24.89 -50.51 37.23
N ALA A 65 -26.16 -50.18 37.54
CA ALA A 65 -27.45 -50.40 36.86
C ALA A 65 -28.61 -49.54 37.50
N ALA A 66 -29.72 -49.36 36.74
CA ALA A 66 -31.12 -49.14 37.20
C ALA A 66 -31.63 -47.79 37.83
N ASN A 67 -32.28 -46.98 36.98
CA ASN A 67 -33.67 -46.45 37.10
C ASN A 67 -34.21 -45.71 38.36
N LYS A 68 -34.47 -44.39 38.21
CA LYS A 68 -35.81 -43.71 38.21
C LYS A 68 -35.65 -42.16 38.01
N ARG A 69 -36.22 -41.56 36.94
CA ARG A 69 -37.50 -40.80 36.86
C ARG A 69 -37.57 -39.51 37.72
N THR A 70 -38.00 -38.32 37.26
CA THR A 70 -38.37 -37.77 35.92
C THR A 70 -38.59 -36.23 36.01
N PHE A 71 -38.29 -35.45 34.94
CA PHE A 71 -38.88 -34.15 34.48
C PHE A 71 -37.80 -33.18 33.91
N SER A 72 -38.15 -32.23 33.02
CA SER A 72 -38.27 -32.47 31.56
C SER A 72 -38.40 -31.17 30.71
N SER A 73 -37.32 -30.70 30.08
CA SER A 73 -37.31 -29.77 28.92
C SER A 73 -35.85 -29.54 28.44
N SER A 74 -35.55 -29.17 27.20
CA SER A 74 -36.27 -29.34 25.92
C SER A 74 -35.25 -29.40 24.76
N GLN A 75 -35.62 -30.08 23.67
CA GLN A 75 -34.74 -30.57 22.60
C GLN A 75 -33.88 -29.51 21.88
N HIS A 76 -32.62 -29.86 21.60
CA HIS A 76 -31.88 -29.36 20.43
C HIS A 76 -31.76 -30.49 19.39
N SER A 77 -31.81 -30.16 18.10
CA SER A 77 -31.86 -31.14 17.01
C SER A 77 -30.50 -31.75 16.67
N THR A 78 -30.47 -33.07 16.46
CA THR A 78 -29.28 -33.82 16.02
C THR A 78 -29.13 -33.74 14.50
N LEU A 79 -27.97 -33.26 14.04
CA LEU A 79 -27.54 -33.41 12.64
C LEU A 79 -26.72 -34.70 12.46
N PHE A 80 -26.88 -35.32 11.29
CA PHE A 80 -26.30 -36.63 10.98
C PHE A 80 -24.77 -36.60 10.95
N SER A 81 -24.13 -37.49 11.72
CA SER A 81 -22.73 -37.88 11.48
C SER A 81 -22.67 -38.94 10.36
N PRO A 82 -21.77 -38.82 9.37
CA PRO A 82 -21.56 -39.88 8.38
C PRO A 82 -20.95 -41.14 9.04
N PRO A 83 -21.22 -42.35 8.51
CA PRO A 83 -20.82 -43.60 9.16
C PRO A 83 -19.31 -43.82 9.12
N ALA A 84 -18.73 -44.21 10.26
CA ALA A 84 -17.30 -44.49 10.40
C ALA A 84 -16.90 -45.75 9.62
N THR A 85 -16.29 -45.57 8.44
CA THR A 85 -15.80 -46.67 7.59
C THR A 85 -14.29 -46.91 7.73
N ILE A 86 -13.97 -48.01 8.41
CA ILE A 86 -12.75 -48.83 8.23
C ILE A 86 -11.40 -48.11 8.49
N LEU A 87 -11.14 -47.79 9.76
CA LEU A 87 -9.76 -47.65 10.29
C LEU A 87 -9.31 -48.95 10.98
N ASN A 88 -9.20 -50.05 10.21
CA ASN A 88 -8.51 -51.29 10.64
C ASN A 88 -8.41 -52.32 9.50
N THR A 89 -7.48 -52.16 8.53
CA THR A 89 -6.97 -53.26 7.67
C THR A 89 -5.73 -52.89 6.82
N LEU A 90 -4.76 -52.14 7.37
CA LEU A 90 -3.42 -52.00 6.76
C LEU A 90 -2.34 -52.63 7.64
N ARG A 91 -2.47 -53.95 7.80
CA ARG A 91 -1.41 -54.84 8.31
C ARG A 91 -0.46 -55.15 7.15
N ASP A 92 0.84 -55.34 7.42
CA ASP A 92 1.89 -55.42 6.39
C ASP A 92 1.54 -56.23 5.13
N ARG A 93 1.42 -55.53 4.01
CA ARG A 93 1.78 -56.04 2.67
C ARG A 93 3.01 -55.29 2.18
N ARG A 94 4.18 -55.79 2.56
CA ARG A 94 5.44 -55.44 1.89
C ARG A 94 5.60 -56.27 0.62
N LEU A 95 6.36 -55.72 -0.33
CA LEU A 95 6.87 -56.30 -1.59
C LEU A 95 5.94 -56.24 -2.82
N SER A 96 6.61 -56.01 -3.96
CA SER A 96 6.13 -55.89 -5.36
C SER A 96 5.13 -54.76 -5.66
N ASN A 97 5.41 -53.81 -6.56
CA ASN A 97 6.66 -53.42 -7.21
C ASN A 97 6.74 -51.89 -7.23
N ASP A 98 7.93 -51.31 -7.08
CA ASP A 98 8.14 -49.92 -7.48
C ASP A 98 8.15 -49.85 -9.02
N TYR A 99 7.31 -49.00 -9.60
CA TYR A 99 7.23 -48.84 -11.05
C TYR A 99 8.43 -48.03 -11.56
N VAL A 100 9.47 -48.76 -12.00
CA VAL A 100 10.60 -48.17 -12.73
C VAL A 100 10.13 -47.85 -14.15
N THR A 101 10.22 -46.58 -14.54
CA THR A 101 9.97 -46.14 -15.92
C THR A 101 10.96 -46.82 -16.87
N PRO A 102 10.51 -47.51 -17.94
CA PRO A 102 11.40 -48.13 -18.91
C PRO A 102 12.42 -47.13 -19.50
N ALA A 103 13.67 -47.56 -19.64
CA ALA A 103 14.71 -46.72 -20.23
C ALA A 103 14.45 -46.53 -21.74
N PRO A 104 14.84 -45.40 -22.36
CA PRO A 104 14.52 -45.13 -23.77
C PRO A 104 14.97 -46.22 -24.75
N GLN A 105 16.12 -46.86 -24.51
CA GLN A 105 16.59 -47.99 -25.34
C GLN A 105 15.70 -49.23 -25.19
N GLN A 106 15.23 -49.54 -23.97
CA GLN A 106 14.30 -50.65 -23.73
C GLN A 106 12.95 -50.44 -24.43
N VAL A 107 12.53 -49.19 -24.68
CA VAL A 107 11.32 -48.86 -25.45
C VAL A 107 11.56 -48.97 -26.96
N LEU A 108 12.79 -48.72 -27.44
CA LEU A 108 13.14 -48.83 -28.85
C LEU A 108 13.42 -50.27 -29.30
N GLU A 109 13.84 -51.14 -28.38
CA GLU A 109 14.23 -52.53 -28.64
C GLU A 109 13.12 -53.55 -28.30
N ALA A 110 12.04 -53.13 -27.62
CA ALA A 110 10.94 -54.00 -27.20
C ALA A 110 10.00 -54.42 -28.35
N SER A 111 9.43 -55.63 -28.23
CA SER A 111 8.40 -56.12 -29.14
C SER A 111 7.06 -55.40 -28.98
N THR A 112 6.16 -55.56 -29.96
CA THR A 112 4.85 -54.90 -29.98
C THR A 112 3.95 -55.23 -28.79
N ASP A 113 4.10 -56.42 -28.20
CA ASP A 113 3.29 -56.85 -27.05
C ASP A 113 3.93 -56.46 -25.70
N GLU A 114 5.26 -56.41 -25.62
CA GLU A 114 5.96 -55.80 -24.47
C GLU A 114 5.63 -54.31 -24.37
N LEU A 115 5.62 -53.58 -25.49
CA LEU A 115 5.21 -52.17 -25.54
C LEU A 115 3.77 -51.94 -25.08
N ARG A 116 2.83 -52.84 -25.43
CA ARG A 116 1.44 -52.79 -24.93
C ARG A 116 1.40 -53.00 -23.42
N MET A 117 2.16 -53.95 -22.90
CA MET A 117 2.23 -54.25 -21.47
C MET A 117 2.88 -53.11 -20.66
N MET A 118 3.97 -52.52 -21.16
CA MET A 118 4.58 -51.31 -20.59
C MET A 118 3.59 -50.15 -20.54
N LEU A 119 2.86 -49.90 -21.63
CA LEU A 119 1.85 -48.84 -21.69
C LEU A 119 0.69 -49.07 -20.71
N GLN A 120 0.17 -50.31 -20.60
CA GLN A 120 -0.88 -50.64 -19.64
C GLN A 120 -0.42 -50.45 -18.18
N ASN A 121 0.80 -50.88 -17.83
CA ASN A 121 1.38 -50.66 -16.51
C ASN A 121 1.55 -49.16 -16.20
N CYS A 122 2.04 -48.38 -17.18
CA CYS A 122 2.16 -46.93 -17.06
C CYS A 122 0.80 -46.24 -16.83
N ILE A 123 -0.26 -46.70 -17.50
CA ILE A 123 -1.63 -46.17 -17.32
C ILE A 123 -2.17 -46.51 -15.93
N ALA A 124 -1.97 -47.74 -15.44
CA ALA A 124 -2.42 -48.17 -14.12
C ALA A 124 -1.77 -47.37 -12.99
N GLU A 125 -0.46 -47.17 -13.03
CA GLU A 125 0.27 -46.36 -12.04
C GLU A 125 -0.09 -44.86 -12.13
N ASN A 126 -0.33 -44.33 -13.35
CA ASN A 126 -0.83 -42.97 -13.52
C ASN A 126 -2.24 -42.77 -12.89
N GLN A 127 -3.12 -43.78 -12.98
CA GLN A 127 -4.43 -43.76 -12.32
C GLN A 127 -4.30 -43.84 -10.78
N LYS A 128 -3.44 -44.72 -10.28
CA LYS A 128 -3.12 -44.85 -8.84
C LYS A 128 -2.58 -43.54 -8.25
N LEU A 129 -1.59 -42.92 -8.88
CA LEU A 129 -1.02 -41.62 -8.46
C LEU A 129 -2.07 -40.48 -8.50
N LYS A 130 -3.01 -40.51 -9.45
CA LYS A 130 -4.14 -39.56 -9.49
C LYS A 130 -5.11 -39.77 -8.30
N MET A 131 -5.42 -41.01 -7.95
CA MET A 131 -6.25 -41.33 -6.78
C MET A 131 -5.57 -40.92 -5.46
N GLU A 132 -4.28 -41.18 -5.32
CA GLU A 132 -3.48 -40.76 -4.16
C GLU A 132 -3.38 -39.24 -4.04
N THR A 133 -3.14 -38.53 -5.15
CA THR A 133 -3.15 -37.06 -5.20
C THR A 133 -4.52 -36.49 -4.80
N ALA A 134 -5.62 -37.11 -5.26
CA ALA A 134 -6.97 -36.71 -4.85
C ALA A 134 -7.23 -36.98 -3.36
N HIS A 135 -6.71 -38.07 -2.81
CA HIS A 135 -6.81 -38.39 -1.38
C HIS A 135 -6.06 -37.39 -0.51
N HIS A 136 -4.80 -37.07 -0.83
CA HIS A 136 -4.03 -36.05 -0.10
C HIS A 136 -4.66 -34.65 -0.22
N LYS A 137 -5.24 -34.31 -1.37
CA LYS A 137 -6.01 -33.05 -1.53
C LYS A 137 -7.26 -33.01 -0.66
N LEU A 138 -7.95 -34.13 -0.48
CA LEU A 138 -9.11 -34.22 0.42
C LEU A 138 -8.69 -34.09 1.89
N GLN A 139 -7.62 -34.78 2.32
CA GLN A 139 -7.06 -34.65 3.66
C GLN A 139 -6.65 -33.20 3.98
N TYR A 140 -5.94 -32.55 3.05
CA TYR A 140 -5.54 -31.14 3.19
C TYR A 140 -6.74 -30.21 3.36
N ASN A 141 -7.79 -30.39 2.55
CA ASN A 141 -9.01 -29.59 2.67
C ASN A 141 -9.71 -29.78 4.02
N LEU A 142 -9.79 -31.02 4.52
CA LEU A 142 -10.41 -31.33 5.83
C LEU A 142 -9.63 -30.68 6.99
N LEU A 143 -8.30 -30.81 7.00
CA LEU A 143 -7.43 -30.17 7.99
C LEU A 143 -7.53 -28.63 7.92
N THR A 144 -7.64 -28.07 6.72
CA THR A 144 -7.82 -26.61 6.51
C THR A 144 -9.16 -26.13 7.07
N MET A 145 -10.23 -26.92 6.96
CA MET A 145 -11.52 -26.59 7.57
C MET A 145 -11.48 -26.70 9.10
N GLN A 146 -10.87 -27.75 9.65
CA GLN A 146 -10.70 -27.91 11.10
C GLN A 146 -9.90 -26.75 11.72
N ALA A 147 -8.76 -26.39 11.12
CA ALA A 147 -7.96 -25.26 11.58
C ALA A 147 -8.73 -23.93 11.55
N ARG A 148 -9.64 -23.75 10.58
CA ARG A 148 -10.52 -22.56 10.49
C ARG A 148 -11.62 -22.57 11.56
N GLU A 149 -12.20 -23.72 11.88
CA GLU A 149 -13.14 -23.85 13.00
C GLU A 149 -12.45 -23.58 14.34
N ASP A 150 -11.26 -24.12 14.57
CA ASP A 150 -10.52 -23.91 15.81
C ASP A 150 -10.07 -22.44 15.97
N GLN A 151 -9.69 -21.77 14.88
CA GLN A 151 -9.44 -20.32 14.88
C GLN A 151 -10.71 -19.53 15.25
N MET A 152 -11.89 -19.95 14.78
CA MET A 152 -13.16 -19.31 15.15
C MET A 152 -13.54 -19.57 16.61
N ARG A 153 -13.32 -20.79 17.14
CA ARG A 153 -13.50 -21.11 18.56
C ARG A 153 -12.61 -20.22 19.44
N ALA A 154 -11.32 -20.16 19.14
CA ALA A 154 -10.35 -19.35 19.88
C ALA A 154 -10.68 -17.84 19.87
N ALA A 155 -11.23 -17.32 18.76
CA ALA A 155 -11.68 -15.94 18.68
C ALA A 155 -12.89 -15.65 19.58
N VAL A 156 -13.87 -16.57 19.65
CA VAL A 156 -15.03 -16.46 20.54
C VAL A 156 -14.64 -16.61 22.01
N GLU A 157 -13.75 -17.56 22.33
CA GLU A 157 -13.20 -17.71 23.69
C GLU A 157 -12.45 -16.46 24.14
N HIS A 158 -11.67 -15.83 23.26
CA HIS A 158 -10.97 -14.59 23.56
C HIS A 158 -11.92 -13.41 23.84
N ASP A 159 -12.96 -13.23 23.03
CA ASP A 159 -14.01 -12.22 23.24
C ASP A 159 -14.77 -12.46 24.56
N MET A 160 -15.11 -13.72 24.89
CA MET A 160 -15.72 -14.07 26.17
C MET A 160 -14.82 -13.74 27.37
N ILE A 161 -13.51 -14.05 27.29
CA ILE A 161 -12.53 -13.72 28.32
C ILE A 161 -12.40 -12.20 28.49
N CYS A 162 -12.32 -11.44 27.40
CA CYS A 162 -12.25 -9.98 27.44
C CYS A 162 -13.47 -9.37 28.14
N ARG A 163 -14.69 -9.80 27.79
CA ARG A 163 -15.93 -9.36 28.46
C ARG A 163 -15.95 -9.72 29.95
N GLN A 164 -15.43 -10.90 30.32
CA GLN A 164 -15.33 -11.31 31.73
C GLN A 164 -14.36 -10.42 32.51
N VAL A 165 -13.22 -10.03 31.91
CA VAL A 165 -12.25 -9.09 32.50
C VAL A 165 -12.84 -7.68 32.64
N GLU A 166 -13.59 -7.19 31.65
CA GLU A 166 -14.29 -5.89 31.74
C GLU A 166 -15.38 -5.88 32.81
N ALA A 167 -16.14 -6.97 32.96
CA ALA A 167 -17.15 -7.11 34.01
C ALA A 167 -16.51 -7.07 35.41
N LEU A 168 -15.38 -7.77 35.60
CA LEU A 168 -14.62 -7.76 36.85
C LEU A 168 -14.08 -6.36 37.18
N ARG A 169 -13.43 -5.68 36.21
CA ARG A 169 -12.95 -4.29 36.38
C ARG A 169 -14.08 -3.32 36.73
N THR A 170 -15.24 -3.45 36.05
CA THR A 170 -16.40 -2.60 36.33
C THR A 170 -16.93 -2.83 37.75
N ALA A 171 -16.97 -4.08 38.22
CA ALA A 171 -17.38 -4.40 39.58
C ALA A 171 -16.37 -3.91 40.64
N GLU A 172 -15.07 -3.92 40.32
CA GLU A 172 -14.00 -3.43 41.18
C GLU A 172 -14.03 -1.89 41.33
N HIS A 173 -14.12 -1.15 40.22
CA HIS A 173 -14.34 0.30 40.25
C HIS A 173 -15.64 0.68 41.00
N THR A 174 -16.71 -0.10 40.84
CA THR A 174 -17.97 0.12 41.59
C THR A 174 -17.79 -0.08 43.11
N ARG A 175 -16.96 -1.05 43.52
CA ARG A 175 -16.61 -1.26 44.94
C ARG A 175 -15.70 -0.16 45.48
N GLN A 176 -14.76 0.34 44.66
CA GLN A 176 -13.87 1.43 45.02
C GLN A 176 -14.65 2.74 45.21
N ALA A 177 -15.52 3.12 44.27
CA ALA A 177 -16.38 4.30 44.37
C ALA A 177 -17.29 4.26 45.62
N LYS A 178 -17.78 3.07 46.03
CA LYS A 178 -18.53 2.91 47.28
C LYS A 178 -17.71 3.08 48.57
N ARG A 179 -16.38 2.89 48.54
CA ARG A 179 -15.48 3.22 49.66
C ARG A 179 -15.13 4.70 49.66
N GLU A 180 -14.88 5.29 48.50
CA GLU A 180 -14.60 6.72 48.35
C GLU A 180 -15.80 7.62 48.73
N LEU A 181 -17.01 7.04 48.87
CA LEU A 181 -18.23 7.69 49.36
C LEU A 181 -18.52 7.54 50.86
N SER A 182 -17.81 6.68 51.62
CA SER A 182 -18.06 6.50 53.06
C SER A 182 -17.26 7.44 53.96
N ASP A 183 -16.10 7.90 53.50
CA ASP A 183 -15.08 8.50 54.37
C ASP A 183 -15.11 10.04 54.28
N SER A 184 -16.20 10.64 54.78
CA SER A 184 -16.48 12.08 54.64
C SER A 184 -16.23 12.92 55.91
N SER A 185 -14.97 13.23 56.20
CA SER A 185 -14.60 14.37 57.09
C SER A 185 -13.23 14.97 56.70
N ASP A 186 -13.17 16.31 56.67
CA ASP A 186 -12.07 17.15 56.13
C ASP A 186 -11.55 16.77 54.71
N PRO A 187 -12.17 17.30 53.64
CA PRO A 187 -11.95 16.83 52.28
C PRO A 187 -10.70 17.38 51.58
N TYR A 188 -9.92 18.29 52.19
CA TYR A 188 -8.75 18.89 51.53
C TYR A 188 -7.42 18.39 52.11
N GLN A 189 -7.26 18.40 53.43
CA GLN A 189 -6.01 17.93 54.05
C GLN A 189 -5.78 16.44 53.78
N VAL A 190 -6.83 15.62 53.86
CA VAL A 190 -6.76 14.17 53.56
C VAL A 190 -6.46 13.91 52.08
N LYS A 191 -7.08 14.65 51.16
CA LYS A 191 -6.79 14.51 49.71
C LYS A 191 -5.37 14.94 49.36
N TYR A 192 -4.85 16.01 49.99
CA TYR A 192 -3.45 16.41 49.83
C TYR A 192 -2.49 15.32 50.33
N LEU A 193 -2.72 14.76 51.52
CA LEU A 193 -1.88 13.70 52.09
C LEU A 193 -1.93 12.40 51.26
N HIS A 194 -3.11 11.99 50.77
CA HIS A 194 -3.26 10.80 49.92
C HIS A 194 -2.64 11.01 48.52
N MET A 195 -2.77 12.21 47.94
CA MET A 195 -2.07 12.57 46.69
C MET A 195 -0.55 12.58 46.89
N LYS A 196 -0.08 13.09 48.03
CA LYS A 196 1.34 13.10 48.40
C LYS A 196 1.90 11.67 48.56
N MET A 197 1.20 10.79 49.29
CA MET A 197 1.60 9.38 49.41
C MET A 197 1.72 8.72 48.02
N ARG A 198 0.72 8.86 47.16
CA ARG A 198 0.76 8.29 45.79
C ARG A 198 1.89 8.87 44.93
N TYR A 199 2.26 10.13 45.13
CA TYR A 199 3.41 10.74 44.48
C TYR A 199 4.73 10.14 45.00
N GLU A 200 4.88 9.99 46.32
CA GLU A 200 6.07 9.40 46.95
C GLU A 200 6.23 7.90 46.58
N GLU A 201 5.13 7.15 46.52
CA GLU A 201 5.08 5.77 46.01
C GLU A 201 5.49 5.69 44.53
N ALA A 202 4.93 6.54 43.66
CA ALA A 202 5.24 6.56 42.23
C ALA A 202 6.68 6.99 41.92
N VAL A 203 7.24 7.91 42.72
CA VAL A 203 8.67 8.27 42.64
C VAL A 203 9.53 7.06 43.02
N HIS A 204 9.20 6.36 44.10
CA HIS A 204 9.97 5.19 44.53
C HIS A 204 9.89 4.02 43.52
N GLU A 205 8.73 3.76 42.92
CA GLU A 205 8.63 2.81 41.81
C GLU A 205 9.50 3.24 40.61
N ALA A 206 9.50 4.53 40.24
CA ALA A 206 10.32 5.05 39.15
C ALA A 206 11.83 4.87 39.43
N GLU A 207 12.29 5.10 40.66
CA GLU A 207 13.68 4.81 41.09
C GLU A 207 14.02 3.32 40.95
N ILE A 208 13.15 2.42 41.43
CA ILE A 208 13.33 0.97 41.32
C ILE A 208 13.41 0.54 39.84
N GLN A 209 12.53 1.05 38.97
CA GLN A 209 12.58 0.74 37.55
C GLN A 209 13.84 1.31 36.88
N GLN A 210 14.28 2.51 37.25
CA GLN A 210 15.52 3.10 36.73
C GLN A 210 16.76 2.29 37.16
N HIS A 211 16.79 1.77 38.39
CA HIS A 211 17.83 0.82 38.83
C HIS A 211 17.80 -0.48 38.01
N ARG A 212 16.62 -1.04 37.73
CA ARG A 212 16.47 -2.25 36.89
C ARG A 212 16.90 -2.01 35.44
N VAL A 213 16.55 -0.85 34.85
CA VAL A 213 16.99 -0.43 33.52
C VAL A 213 18.51 -0.28 33.46
N ASN A 214 19.13 0.32 34.47
CA ASN A 214 20.59 0.48 34.51
C ASN A 214 21.33 -0.86 34.72
N ALA A 215 20.76 -1.78 35.51
CA ALA A 215 21.26 -3.16 35.60
C ALA A 215 21.15 -3.90 34.25
N ALA A 216 20.02 -3.80 33.56
CA ALA A 216 19.82 -4.40 32.24
C ALA A 216 20.81 -3.85 31.19
N LYS A 217 21.01 -2.51 31.15
CA LYS A 217 22.03 -1.87 30.29
C LYS A 217 23.44 -2.42 30.55
N LYS A 218 23.81 -2.65 31.81
CA LYS A 218 25.12 -3.23 32.17
C LYS A 218 25.29 -4.67 31.66
N VAL A 219 24.25 -5.50 31.76
CA VAL A 219 24.25 -6.88 31.24
C VAL A 219 24.29 -6.91 29.72
N ILE A 220 23.54 -6.02 29.04
CA ILE A 220 23.57 -5.88 27.57
C ILE A 220 24.98 -5.52 27.11
N LYS A 221 25.61 -4.51 27.74
CA LYS A 221 26.99 -4.14 27.39
C LYS A 221 27.96 -5.30 27.57
N GLN A 222 27.90 -6.01 28.71
CA GLN A 222 28.77 -7.17 28.96
C GLN A 222 28.60 -8.26 27.88
N LYS A 223 27.38 -8.44 27.34
CA LYS A 223 27.12 -9.39 26.25
C LYS A 223 27.55 -8.89 24.86
N GLN A 224 27.62 -7.58 24.65
CA GLN A 224 28.24 -6.97 23.47
C GLN A 224 29.76 -7.13 23.53
N ASP A 225 30.39 -6.76 24.64
CA ASP A 225 31.84 -6.92 24.87
C ASP A 225 32.29 -8.38 24.68
N GLU A 226 31.48 -9.36 25.13
CA GLU A 226 31.71 -10.81 24.93
C GLU A 226 31.56 -11.24 23.46
N ALA A 227 30.55 -10.72 22.75
CA ALA A 227 30.32 -11.02 21.34
C ALA A 227 31.42 -10.44 20.43
N ASP A 228 31.89 -9.23 20.71
CA ASP A 228 32.96 -8.58 19.96
C ASP A 228 34.30 -9.29 20.16
N HIS A 229 34.61 -9.73 21.39
CA HIS A 229 35.78 -10.57 21.68
C HIS A 229 35.72 -11.95 20.99
N LEU A 230 34.53 -12.57 20.88
CA LEU A 230 34.34 -13.79 20.10
C LEU A 230 34.48 -13.55 18.59
N SER A 231 33.96 -12.43 18.09
CA SER A 231 34.10 -11.98 16.70
C SER A 231 35.58 -11.76 16.33
N TRP A 232 36.33 -11.05 17.17
CA TRP A 232 37.77 -10.85 17.02
C TRP A 232 38.55 -12.18 17.00
N LYS A 233 38.26 -13.10 17.93
CA LYS A 233 38.85 -14.45 17.94
C LYS A 233 38.57 -15.23 16.65
N ASN A 234 37.35 -15.14 16.12
CA ASN A 234 36.98 -15.75 14.86
C ASN A 234 37.76 -15.13 13.68
N GLY A 235 37.90 -13.80 13.65
CA GLY A 235 38.75 -13.10 12.66
C GLY A 235 40.22 -13.54 12.69
N VAL A 236 40.81 -13.68 13.88
CA VAL A 236 42.19 -14.18 14.05
C VAL A 236 42.32 -15.63 13.54
N LEU A 237 41.34 -16.51 13.83
CA LEU A 237 41.33 -17.88 13.32
C LEU A 237 41.18 -17.93 11.79
N LEU A 238 40.31 -17.10 11.21
CA LEU A 238 40.11 -17.03 9.76
C LEU A 238 41.35 -16.50 9.02
N ASN A 239 42.05 -15.51 9.58
CA ASN A 239 43.33 -15.05 9.05
C ASN A 239 44.38 -16.16 9.12
N ARG A 240 44.51 -16.88 10.24
CA ARG A 240 45.46 -17.98 10.38
C ARG A 240 45.15 -19.17 9.47
N ILE A 241 43.87 -19.42 9.16
CA ILE A 241 43.45 -20.39 8.13
C ILE A 241 43.84 -19.91 6.73
N ARG A 242 43.81 -18.60 6.47
CA ARG A 242 44.27 -18.01 5.19
C ARG A 242 45.78 -18.11 5.06
N GLU A 243 46.53 -17.68 6.07
CA GLU A 243 48.00 -17.79 6.14
C GLU A 243 48.45 -19.25 5.92
N ASN A 244 47.81 -20.22 6.58
CA ASN A 244 48.11 -21.64 6.37
C ASN A 244 47.81 -22.13 4.94
N ARG A 245 46.76 -21.59 4.28
CA ARG A 245 46.44 -21.91 2.88
C ARG A 245 47.44 -21.29 1.91
N GLU A 246 47.81 -20.03 2.13
CA GLU A 246 48.84 -19.32 1.35
C GLU A 246 50.21 -20.00 1.51
N HIS A 247 50.56 -20.42 2.73
CA HIS A 247 51.78 -21.18 2.99
C HIS A 247 51.76 -22.58 2.34
N LEU A 248 50.62 -23.28 2.35
CA LEU A 248 50.45 -24.55 1.61
C LEU A 248 50.59 -24.33 0.10
N GLN A 249 49.96 -23.29 -0.44
CA GLN A 249 50.04 -22.92 -1.85
C GLN A 249 51.48 -22.55 -2.27
N ASN A 250 52.23 -21.86 -1.41
CA ASN A 250 53.64 -21.54 -1.60
C ASN A 250 54.58 -22.76 -1.47
N MET A 251 54.20 -23.80 -0.71
CA MET A 251 54.96 -25.06 -0.68
C MET A 251 54.71 -25.94 -1.93
N CYS A 252 53.61 -25.70 -2.66
CA CYS A 252 53.25 -26.43 -3.89
C CYS A 252 53.59 -25.66 -5.19
N SER A 253 53.82 -24.35 -5.11
CA SER A 253 54.16 -23.50 -6.26
C SER A 253 55.58 -23.76 -6.80
N PRO A 254 55.94 -23.28 -8.01
CA PRO A 254 57.24 -23.58 -8.62
C PRO A 254 58.44 -23.17 -7.76
N GLY A 255 59.22 -24.18 -7.33
CA GLY A 255 60.34 -24.02 -6.39
C GLY A 255 60.02 -24.40 -4.93
N GLY A 256 58.75 -24.59 -4.58
CA GLY A 256 58.31 -25.08 -3.27
C GLY A 256 58.63 -26.56 -3.02
N ILE A 257 58.68 -26.94 -1.74
CA ILE A 257 59.16 -28.27 -1.28
C ILE A 257 58.32 -29.43 -1.86
N PHE A 258 57.02 -29.24 -2.08
CA PHE A 258 56.13 -30.25 -2.67
C PHE A 258 55.95 -30.13 -4.19
N HIS A 259 56.58 -29.14 -4.84
CA HIS A 259 56.43 -28.91 -6.29
C HIS A 259 56.87 -30.12 -7.14
N GLY A 260 57.94 -30.79 -6.73
CA GLY A 260 58.45 -32.00 -7.38
C GLY A 260 57.55 -33.24 -7.22
N ALA A 261 56.56 -33.21 -6.33
CA ALA A 261 55.60 -34.29 -6.13
C ALA A 261 54.31 -34.15 -6.96
N LEU A 262 54.10 -32.99 -7.60
CA LEU A 262 52.87 -32.66 -8.35
C LEU A 262 53.10 -32.49 -9.86
N THR A 263 54.31 -32.75 -10.36
CA THR A 263 54.68 -32.58 -11.77
C THR A 263 55.10 -33.90 -12.43
N PRO A 264 54.26 -34.54 -13.26
CA PRO A 264 54.59 -35.81 -13.91
C PRO A 264 55.61 -35.60 -15.04
N LYS A 265 56.79 -36.20 -14.93
CA LYS A 265 57.79 -36.22 -16.00
C LYS A 265 57.46 -37.31 -17.02
N THR A 266 57.19 -36.92 -18.26
CA THR A 266 56.94 -37.84 -19.38
C THR A 266 58.21 -38.17 -20.15
N HIS A 267 58.58 -39.44 -20.20
CA HIS A 267 59.48 -40.02 -21.19
C HIS A 267 59.01 -41.43 -21.55
N HIS A 268 58.98 -41.77 -22.84
CA HIS A 268 58.89 -43.15 -23.32
C HIS A 268 60.24 -43.87 -23.01
N GLN A 269 60.37 -45.20 -22.94
CA GLN A 269 59.66 -46.24 -23.69
C GLN A 269 59.92 -47.66 -23.09
N ALA A 270 59.03 -48.62 -23.40
CA ALA A 270 59.25 -50.09 -23.42
C ALA A 270 59.27 -50.94 -22.12
N ASN A 271 58.69 -52.14 -22.28
CA ASN A 271 58.82 -53.42 -21.56
C ASN A 271 58.27 -53.66 -20.13
N ARG A 272 57.29 -54.58 -20.11
CA ARG A 272 57.07 -55.73 -19.19
C ARG A 272 56.91 -55.56 -17.66
N GLU A 273 55.77 -56.12 -17.21
CA GLU A 273 55.61 -57.02 -16.05
C GLU A 273 56.07 -56.53 -14.66
N GLY A 274 55.11 -56.10 -13.84
CA GLY A 274 55.27 -55.94 -12.39
C GLY A 274 54.52 -54.74 -11.80
N GLU A 275 53.96 -54.93 -10.61
CA GLU A 275 53.69 -53.94 -9.55
C GLU A 275 53.00 -52.62 -9.97
N HIS A 276 51.68 -52.46 -9.81
CA HIS A 276 50.93 -52.26 -8.55
C HIS A 276 51.42 -51.09 -7.67
N GLY A 277 50.49 -50.23 -7.24
CA GLY A 277 50.76 -49.18 -6.26
C GLY A 277 49.87 -47.94 -6.42
N LEU A 278 50.37 -46.95 -7.18
CA LEU A 278 50.00 -45.55 -6.95
C LEU A 278 48.83 -44.99 -7.81
N SER A 279 48.62 -45.50 -9.03
CA SER A 279 47.59 -44.96 -9.94
C SER A 279 46.15 -45.20 -9.43
N ALA A 280 45.89 -46.37 -8.84
CA ALA A 280 44.60 -46.72 -8.28
C ALA A 280 44.16 -45.83 -7.11
N LEU A 281 45.11 -45.24 -6.38
CA LEU A 281 44.84 -44.42 -5.20
C LEU A 281 44.47 -42.98 -5.56
N LEU A 282 45.11 -42.42 -6.60
CA LEU A 282 44.79 -41.09 -7.12
C LEU A 282 43.42 -41.03 -7.82
N GLN A 283 43.03 -42.09 -8.53
CA GLN A 283 41.72 -42.15 -9.20
C GLN A 283 40.54 -42.33 -8.22
N ALA A 284 40.81 -42.78 -6.98
CA ALA A 284 39.80 -42.92 -5.94
C ALA A 284 39.40 -41.59 -5.25
N MET A 285 40.15 -40.50 -5.45
CA MET A 285 39.88 -39.19 -4.82
C MET A 285 39.04 -38.23 -5.69
N SER A 286 38.69 -38.61 -6.92
CA SER A 286 38.09 -37.69 -7.90
C SER A 286 36.64 -38.01 -8.32
N GLN A 287 35.99 -39.01 -7.70
CA GLN A 287 34.59 -39.36 -7.96
C GLN A 287 33.83 -39.73 -6.67
N ASP A 288 33.29 -38.72 -5.98
CA ASP A 288 32.26 -38.93 -4.96
C ASP A 288 30.93 -39.32 -5.64
N ASN A 289 30.69 -40.62 -5.76
CA ASN A 289 29.41 -41.17 -6.18
C ASN A 289 29.16 -42.45 -5.36
N ASN A 290 28.19 -42.43 -4.43
CA ASN A 290 27.96 -43.56 -3.53
C ASN A 290 26.50 -43.66 -3.07
N SER A 291 25.90 -44.85 -3.26
CA SER A 291 24.51 -45.15 -2.93
C SER A 291 24.33 -46.55 -2.32
N ALA A 292 24.74 -46.71 -1.05
CA ALA A 292 24.22 -47.73 -0.10
C ALA A 292 24.38 -49.22 -0.55
N PRO A 293 23.72 -50.23 0.07
CA PRO A 293 23.11 -50.31 1.41
C PRO A 293 23.57 -51.53 2.25
N SER A 294 23.33 -51.51 3.58
CA SER A 294 22.91 -52.66 4.41
C SER A 294 22.58 -52.25 5.86
N THR A 295 21.66 -52.97 6.51
CA THR A 295 21.12 -52.74 7.88
C THR A 295 20.76 -54.11 8.52
N PRO A 296 20.55 -54.29 9.86
CA PRO A 296 19.67 -53.46 10.72
C PRO A 296 20.02 -53.25 12.24
N LEU A 297 19.58 -52.08 12.76
CA LEU A 297 18.77 -51.77 13.99
C LEU A 297 18.80 -52.65 15.28
N PRO A 298 18.31 -52.15 16.45
CA PRO A 298 17.80 -50.80 16.84
C PRO A 298 18.63 -50.18 18.03
N SER A 299 18.37 -49.00 18.64
CA SER A 299 17.11 -48.25 18.90
C SER A 299 17.31 -46.74 19.21
N HIS A 300 16.32 -45.87 18.89
CA HIS A 300 16.10 -44.45 19.32
C HIS A 300 17.28 -43.43 19.18
N ARG A 301 17.29 -42.33 18.38
CA ARG A 301 16.29 -41.38 17.79
C ARG A 301 15.55 -40.49 18.82
N PRO A 302 15.39 -39.15 18.58
CA PRO A 302 15.10 -38.53 17.26
C PRO A 302 15.93 -37.29 16.80
N ILE A 303 15.97 -37.08 15.47
CA ILE A 303 16.46 -35.94 14.62
C ILE A 303 15.71 -36.11 13.26
N PRO A 304 15.55 -35.15 12.29
CA PRO A 304 15.80 -33.67 12.20
C PRO A 304 14.48 -32.84 12.21
N ARG A 305 14.39 -31.50 12.05
CA ARG A 305 15.27 -30.39 11.60
C ARG A 305 15.71 -30.34 10.12
N GLN A 306 14.79 -29.97 9.23
CA GLN A 306 15.12 -29.48 7.89
C GLN A 306 15.78 -28.08 7.94
N MET A 307 16.46 -27.68 6.86
CA MET A 307 17.17 -26.39 6.78
C MET A 307 16.22 -25.19 6.63
N GLY A 308 16.18 -24.31 7.63
CA GLY A 308 15.62 -22.97 7.47
C GLY A 308 16.61 -22.07 6.73
N ARG A 309 16.23 -21.56 5.54
CA ARG A 309 16.96 -20.46 4.88
C ARG A 309 16.80 -19.17 5.69
N HIS A 310 17.83 -18.31 5.61
CA HIS A 310 17.96 -17.06 6.34
C HIS A 310 16.66 -16.23 6.43
N HIS A 311 16.28 -15.88 7.66
CA HIS A 311 15.57 -14.63 7.94
C HIS A 311 16.57 -13.66 8.57
N ARG A 312 16.75 -12.48 7.96
CA ARG A 312 17.44 -11.36 8.61
C ARG A 312 16.44 -10.64 9.51
N ASN A 313 16.47 -10.95 10.80
CA ASN A 313 15.63 -10.27 11.79
C ASN A 313 16.11 -8.83 12.01
N ALA A 314 15.52 -7.87 11.29
CA ALA A 314 15.55 -6.46 11.68
C ALA A 314 14.49 -6.23 12.77
N GLN A 315 14.84 -6.49 14.04
CA GLN A 315 13.96 -6.17 15.16
C GLN A 315 14.00 -4.68 15.48
N SER A 316 13.02 -3.94 14.95
CA SER A 316 12.60 -2.66 15.55
C SER A 316 11.58 -2.95 16.65
N MET A 317 11.96 -2.71 17.90
CA MET A 317 11.14 -2.99 19.09
C MET A 317 10.49 -1.70 19.62
N SER A 318 9.22 -1.47 19.29
CA SER A 318 8.25 -0.81 20.20
C SER A 318 6.83 -0.80 19.64
N SER A 319 6.08 -1.88 19.87
CA SER A 319 4.62 -1.83 19.89
C SER A 319 4.14 -1.96 21.33
N LEU A 320 3.44 -0.95 21.86
CA LEU A 320 2.63 -1.06 23.07
C LEU A 320 1.26 -0.40 22.82
N PRO A 321 0.16 -0.93 23.39
CA PRO A 321 -1.19 -0.57 22.99
C PRO A 321 -1.74 0.65 23.73
N VAL A 322 -2.62 1.40 23.07
CA VAL A 322 -3.51 2.38 23.71
C VAL A 322 -4.94 2.05 23.30
N THR A 323 -5.77 1.69 24.28
CA THR A 323 -7.21 1.43 24.10
C THR A 323 -8.01 2.72 24.29
N PRO A 324 -8.78 3.19 23.30
CA PRO A 324 -9.83 4.16 23.54
C PRO A 324 -11.07 3.47 24.12
N MET A 325 -11.76 4.11 25.06
CA MET A 325 -13.14 3.78 25.41
C MET A 325 -14.07 4.84 24.85
N ASN A 326 -15.22 4.44 24.30
CA ASN A 326 -16.44 5.18 24.55
C ASN A 326 -17.65 4.25 24.56
N ARG A 327 -18.66 4.56 25.39
CA ARG A 327 -19.96 3.89 25.38
C ARG A 327 -20.97 4.80 24.71
N GLY A 328 -21.74 4.27 23.76
CA GLY A 328 -22.96 4.94 23.33
C GLY A 328 -24.07 4.81 24.38
N HIS A 329 -25.06 5.71 24.32
CA HIS A 329 -26.39 5.43 24.83
C HIS A 329 -27.45 6.04 23.91
N GLY A 330 -28.50 5.26 23.64
CA GLY A 330 -29.60 5.66 22.78
C GLY A 330 -30.69 6.47 23.48
N SER A 331 -31.69 6.88 22.71
CA SER A 331 -32.87 7.63 23.14
C SER A 331 -33.79 6.82 24.07
N HIS A 332 -34.51 7.55 24.93
CA HIS A 332 -35.96 7.36 25.11
C HIS A 332 -36.62 8.63 25.65
N SER A 333 -37.94 8.66 25.64
CA SER A 333 -38.77 9.86 25.63
C SER A 333 -39.54 10.12 26.94
N GLY A 334 -39.44 11.36 27.42
CA GLY A 334 -40.56 12.16 27.94
C GLY A 334 -41.32 11.69 29.20
N LEU A 335 -41.30 12.54 30.23
CA LEU A 335 -42.49 13.00 30.95
C LEU A 335 -42.22 14.40 31.55
N LEU A 336 -43.27 15.20 31.70
CA LEU A 336 -43.29 16.62 32.11
C LEU A 336 -43.66 16.75 33.61
N PRO A 337 -43.63 17.93 34.29
CA PRO A 337 -43.68 19.29 33.73
C PRO A 337 -42.69 20.34 34.29
N SER A 338 -42.75 21.53 33.68
CA SER A 338 -42.05 22.77 34.03
C SER A 338 -42.87 23.70 34.94
N VAL A 339 -42.19 24.67 35.57
CA VAL A 339 -42.80 25.89 36.13
C VAL A 339 -41.91 27.08 35.77
N ASP A 340 -42.48 28.09 35.11
CA ASP A 340 -41.82 29.36 34.82
C ASP A 340 -41.83 30.30 36.02
N LEU A 341 -40.75 31.09 36.19
CA LEU A 341 -40.79 32.38 36.88
C LEU A 341 -39.93 33.41 36.14
N VAL A 342 -40.60 34.27 35.37
CA VAL A 342 -40.04 35.47 34.74
C VAL A 342 -40.88 36.67 35.15
N PRO A 343 -40.24 37.78 35.54
CA PRO A 343 -40.72 39.10 35.16
C PRO A 343 -39.66 39.85 34.34
N GLN A 344 -40.12 40.63 33.35
CA GLN A 344 -39.25 41.33 32.39
C GLN A 344 -38.76 42.69 32.92
N THR A 345 -37.64 43.18 32.37
CA THR A 345 -37.55 44.58 31.87
C THR A 345 -36.34 44.78 30.95
N GLU A 346 -36.52 45.59 29.91
CA GLU A 346 -35.53 46.03 28.90
C GLU A 346 -35.53 47.58 28.83
N PRO A 347 -34.67 48.25 28.03
CA PRO A 347 -33.21 48.09 27.85
C PRO A 347 -32.48 49.47 27.85
N GLN A 348 -31.13 49.49 27.77
CA GLN A 348 -30.39 50.44 26.88
C GLN A 348 -28.87 50.13 26.79
N ARG A 349 -28.17 50.81 25.86
CA ARG A 349 -26.73 50.63 25.54
C ARG A 349 -25.88 51.81 26.02
N TYR A 350 -24.63 51.61 26.48
CA TYR A 350 -23.41 52.15 25.82
C TYR A 350 -22.07 51.89 26.55
N SER A 351 -20.99 51.82 25.74
CA SER A 351 -19.58 52.15 26.05
C SER A 351 -18.69 51.14 26.82
N GLN A 352 -17.37 51.36 26.71
CA GLN A 352 -16.27 50.47 27.11
C GLN A 352 -15.45 51.08 28.26
N ARG A 353 -14.76 50.26 29.07
CA ARG A 353 -13.29 50.33 29.23
C ARG A 353 -12.66 49.18 30.03
N THR A 354 -11.35 49.03 29.83
CA THR A 354 -10.46 47.99 30.37
C THR A 354 -10.08 48.24 31.84
N TYR A 355 -9.68 47.17 32.56
CA TYR A 355 -9.03 47.26 33.87
C TYR A 355 -7.70 46.46 33.87
N VAL A 356 -6.72 46.90 34.66
CA VAL A 356 -5.37 46.29 34.78
C VAL A 356 -5.00 46.17 36.26
N PRO A 357 -4.57 45.00 36.78
CA PRO A 357 -4.15 44.86 38.16
C PRO A 357 -2.75 45.44 38.42
N THR A 358 -2.52 45.98 39.62
CA THR A 358 -1.20 46.43 40.10
C THR A 358 -0.97 45.97 41.55
N THR A 359 0.29 45.74 41.92
CA THR A 359 0.79 45.50 43.31
C THR A 359 2.34 45.60 43.29
N PRO A 360 3.04 45.80 44.43
CA PRO A 360 4.04 46.89 44.48
C PRO A 360 5.49 46.48 44.82
N VAL A 361 6.35 47.50 44.95
CA VAL A 361 7.83 47.45 44.94
C VAL A 361 8.47 47.48 46.34
N SER A 362 9.64 46.87 46.50
CA SER A 362 10.63 47.21 47.55
C SER A 362 12.05 47.37 46.94
N LYS A 363 13.04 47.84 47.70
CA LYS A 363 14.38 48.26 47.20
C LYS A 363 15.54 47.72 48.05
N SER A 364 16.72 47.60 47.39
CA SER A 364 18.11 47.64 47.94
C SER A 364 18.50 46.56 48.98
N ASP A 365 19.65 45.87 48.95
CA ASP A 365 20.99 46.16 48.41
C ASP A 365 21.96 44.94 48.53
N ARG A 366 23.16 45.02 47.92
CA ARG A 366 24.44 44.31 48.20
C ARG A 366 24.66 42.78 47.98
N ARG A 367 25.41 42.50 46.89
CA ARG A 367 26.63 41.63 46.79
C ARG A 367 26.59 40.14 47.23
N ARG A 368 26.69 39.20 46.25
CA ARG A 368 27.91 38.39 45.97
C ARG A 368 27.83 37.64 44.62
N GLN A 369 28.86 36.84 44.27
CA GLN A 369 29.15 36.37 42.90
C GLN A 369 28.93 34.86 42.67
N SER A 370 28.29 34.51 41.55
CA SER A 370 28.55 33.37 40.65
C SER A 370 27.58 33.53 39.45
N ARG A 371 28.00 33.52 38.17
CA ARG A 371 28.47 32.39 37.35
C ARG A 371 27.49 31.19 37.40
N GLU A 372 26.93 30.68 36.29
CA GLU A 372 27.24 30.86 34.85
C GLU A 372 26.05 31.36 34.01
N SER A 373 26.31 31.73 32.75
CA SER A 373 25.39 32.48 31.87
C SER A 373 25.20 31.84 30.50
N THR A 374 24.05 32.08 29.90
CA THR A 374 23.73 31.78 28.49
C THR A 374 24.67 32.51 27.53
N ILE A 375 25.09 31.83 26.46
CA ILE A 375 25.72 32.42 25.27
C ILE A 375 24.66 33.14 24.44
N SER A 376 25.03 34.27 23.81
CA SER A 376 24.14 35.09 22.98
C SER A 376 24.38 34.82 21.49
N VAL A 377 23.44 35.22 20.63
CA VAL A 377 23.52 35.03 19.17
C VAL A 377 24.71 35.80 18.56
N GLU A 378 25.15 36.88 19.20
CA GLU A 378 26.29 37.71 18.77
C GLU A 378 27.65 36.98 18.89
N ASP A 379 27.80 36.05 19.86
CA ASP A 379 29.01 35.22 19.99
C ASP A 379 29.25 34.33 18.76
N THR A 380 28.18 33.97 18.04
CA THR A 380 28.23 33.07 16.88
C THR A 380 28.86 33.71 15.63
N GLU A 381 28.69 35.02 15.43
CA GLU A 381 29.29 35.73 14.28
C GLU A 381 30.77 36.03 14.51
N GLU A 382 31.16 36.38 15.75
CA GLU A 382 32.55 36.55 16.17
C GLU A 382 33.36 35.24 15.98
N LEU A 383 32.78 34.09 16.36
CA LEU A 383 33.36 32.77 16.13
C LEU A 383 33.48 32.41 14.64
N ALA A 384 32.45 32.70 13.83
CA ALA A 384 32.49 32.47 12.39
C ALA A 384 33.57 33.32 11.69
N ARG A 385 33.77 34.56 12.16
CA ARG A 385 34.83 35.46 11.69
C ARG A 385 36.23 34.93 12.05
N GLN A 386 36.45 34.51 13.30
CA GLN A 386 37.73 33.96 13.74
C GLN A 386 38.09 32.65 13.02
N ALA A 387 37.09 31.82 12.69
CA ALA A 387 37.30 30.62 11.88
C ALA A 387 37.88 30.95 10.49
N LEU A 388 37.37 31.98 9.80
CA LEU A 388 37.87 32.42 8.49
C LEU A 388 39.30 32.99 8.56
N GLU A 389 39.61 33.79 9.58
CA GLU A 389 40.97 34.33 9.78
C GLU A 389 41.99 33.20 10.09
N SER A 390 41.58 32.13 10.77
CA SER A 390 42.44 30.97 11.06
C SER A 390 42.85 30.16 9.81
N VAL A 391 41.97 30.08 8.80
CA VAL A 391 42.27 29.40 7.52
C VAL A 391 43.23 30.24 6.67
N ALA A 392 43.09 31.57 6.69
CA ALA A 392 44.01 32.48 5.98
C ALA A 392 45.45 32.40 6.53
N ALA A 393 45.62 32.19 7.84
CA ALA A 393 46.93 32.07 8.46
C ALA A 393 47.73 30.83 8.03
N ALA A 394 47.04 29.74 7.64
CA ALA A 394 47.69 28.47 7.27
C ALA A 394 48.36 28.49 5.88
N SER A 395 47.97 29.40 4.98
CA SER A 395 48.45 29.43 3.59
C SER A 395 49.62 30.39 3.33
N LEU A 396 50.13 31.09 4.35
CA LEU A 396 51.17 32.14 4.22
C LEU A 396 52.55 31.71 4.76
N ALA A 397 52.96 30.47 4.46
CA ALA A 397 54.18 29.86 4.99
C ALA A 397 55.17 29.30 3.94
N GLN A 398 55.16 29.78 2.69
CA GLN A 398 56.29 29.64 1.75
C GLN A 398 56.40 30.84 0.78
N GLY A 399 57.61 31.13 0.29
CA GLY A 399 57.95 32.44 -0.30
C GLY A 399 57.38 32.66 -1.71
N ARG A 400 56.98 33.87 -2.14
CA ARG A 400 57.70 35.17 -2.21
C ARG A 400 58.91 35.18 -3.17
N ARG A 401 58.70 35.68 -4.41
CA ARG A 401 59.58 36.67 -5.11
C ARG A 401 58.98 37.15 -6.45
N LYS A 402 58.84 38.47 -6.60
CA LYS A 402 58.71 39.36 -7.82
C LYS A 402 57.99 38.80 -9.07
N ALA A 403 56.96 39.39 -9.68
CA ALA A 403 56.46 40.77 -9.82
C ALA A 403 57.25 41.71 -10.77
N ARG A 404 56.72 41.93 -11.99
CA ARG A 404 56.21 43.23 -12.53
C ARG A 404 55.69 43.11 -13.98
N ASP A 405 54.65 43.92 -14.28
CA ASP A 405 54.27 44.60 -15.56
C ASP A 405 54.19 43.74 -16.87
N GLU A 406 53.37 43.97 -17.91
CA GLU A 406 52.31 44.94 -18.26
C GLU A 406 51.43 44.35 -19.42
N ASP A 407 50.19 44.84 -19.58
CA ASP A 407 49.22 44.85 -20.71
C ASP A 407 48.98 43.69 -21.74
N ASP A 408 47.67 43.51 -22.02
CA ASP A 408 46.97 43.13 -23.28
C ASP A 408 47.03 41.73 -23.97
N ASP A 409 46.05 41.57 -24.88
CA ASP A 409 45.70 40.52 -25.87
C ASP A 409 45.08 39.17 -25.44
N GLU A 410 43.97 38.84 -26.12
CA GLU A 410 43.31 37.52 -26.11
C GLU A 410 43.89 36.61 -27.23
N GLU A 411 44.54 35.49 -26.88
CA GLU A 411 44.22 34.18 -27.51
C GLU A 411 44.85 32.97 -26.81
N VAL A 412 44.11 31.85 -26.86
CA VAL A 412 44.50 30.42 -26.82
C VAL A 412 45.95 30.05 -26.45
N PHE A 413 46.11 29.19 -25.41
CA PHE A 413 46.83 27.91 -25.59
C PHE A 413 46.46 26.80 -24.58
N ASP A 414 46.38 25.57 -25.10
CA ASP A 414 46.16 24.30 -24.37
C ASP A 414 47.37 23.85 -23.54
N SER A 415 47.15 23.32 -22.33
CA SER A 415 48.10 22.48 -21.58
C SER A 415 47.47 21.88 -20.31
N GLN A 416 47.66 20.63 -19.88
CA GLN A 416 48.21 19.41 -20.52
C GLN A 416 47.62 18.20 -19.77
N ALA A 417 46.68 17.46 -20.37
CA ALA A 417 46.12 16.23 -19.77
C ALA A 417 45.74 15.12 -20.79
N SER A 418 45.92 15.36 -22.09
CA SER A 418 45.31 14.56 -23.18
C SER A 418 46.29 14.11 -24.26
N GLN A 419 47.58 13.95 -23.96
CA GLN A 419 48.61 13.50 -24.91
C GLN A 419 49.47 12.35 -24.35
N ALA A 420 48.87 11.17 -24.19
CA ALA A 420 49.58 9.94 -23.79
C ALA A 420 48.93 8.62 -24.27
N ALA A 421 48.15 8.63 -25.35
CA ALA A 421 47.39 7.43 -25.80
C ALA A 421 47.23 7.26 -27.33
N THR A 422 47.79 8.15 -28.15
CA THR A 422 47.66 8.09 -29.62
C THR A 422 49.04 8.20 -30.27
N GLU A 423 49.22 7.47 -31.38
CA GLU A 423 50.37 7.55 -32.30
C GLU A 423 51.73 7.02 -31.80
N MET A 424 51.81 5.70 -31.65
CA MET A 424 52.95 4.95 -32.21
C MET A 424 52.48 3.64 -32.87
N LEU A 425 53.25 3.20 -33.88
CA LEU A 425 53.12 1.93 -34.61
C LEU A 425 51.89 1.74 -35.51
N ARG A 426 51.80 2.53 -36.59
CA ARG A 426 51.48 1.97 -37.92
C ARG A 426 52.78 1.68 -38.68
N ARG A 427 52.98 0.44 -39.13
CA ARG A 427 53.78 0.13 -40.34
C ARG A 427 53.46 -1.28 -40.87
N ASP A 428 53.08 -1.33 -42.13
CA ASP A 428 52.95 -2.53 -42.99
C ASP A 428 54.37 -2.99 -43.43
N PRO A 429 54.61 -4.25 -43.84
CA PRO A 429 54.46 -4.54 -45.28
C PRO A 429 54.02 -5.98 -45.68
N GLN A 430 53.17 -6.08 -46.71
CA GLN A 430 53.30 -6.85 -47.98
C GLN A 430 53.95 -8.27 -47.98
N GLN A 431 53.52 -9.27 -48.77
CA GLN A 431 52.73 -9.27 -50.02
C GLN A 431 52.15 -10.67 -50.36
N THR A 432 51.54 -10.80 -51.55
CA THR A 432 50.98 -12.01 -52.24
C THR A 432 49.58 -12.49 -51.79
N GLY A 433 48.63 -12.81 -52.68
CA GLY A 433 48.60 -12.59 -54.14
C GLY A 433 47.31 -13.10 -54.85
N SER A 434 47.05 -12.63 -56.09
CA SER A 434 45.91 -12.99 -56.99
C SER A 434 44.50 -12.57 -56.53
N ARG A 435 43.72 -11.79 -57.32
CA ARG A 435 42.90 -12.16 -58.51
C ARG A 435 41.73 -13.13 -58.17
N ARG A 436 40.49 -12.94 -58.64
CA ARG A 436 40.03 -12.22 -59.86
C ARG A 436 38.53 -11.84 -59.85
N THR A 437 38.22 -10.59 -60.22
CA THR A 437 37.14 -10.12 -61.16
C THR A 437 35.63 -10.41 -61.00
N ASN A 438 34.87 -9.29 -61.13
CA ASN A 438 33.61 -9.09 -61.89
C ASN A 438 32.23 -9.44 -61.29
N SER A 439 31.45 -8.37 -61.05
CA SER A 439 30.00 -8.23 -61.32
C SER A 439 29.81 -7.67 -62.77
N PRO A 440 28.62 -7.22 -63.27
CA PRO A 440 27.22 -7.22 -62.75
C PRO A 440 26.17 -7.74 -63.80
N VAL A 441 24.90 -7.27 -63.71
CA VAL A 441 23.85 -7.12 -64.79
C VAL A 441 22.61 -8.06 -64.83
N GLU A 442 21.47 -7.47 -64.40
CA GLU A 442 20.10 -7.38 -65.02
C GLU A 442 19.21 -8.59 -65.47
N THR A 443 18.00 -8.61 -64.87
CA THR A 443 16.64 -8.68 -65.50
C THR A 443 15.99 -9.95 -66.14
N SER A 444 14.72 -10.15 -65.70
CA SER A 444 13.50 -10.45 -66.49
C SER A 444 13.11 -11.89 -66.95
N SER A 445 11.97 -12.34 -66.39
CA SER A 445 10.85 -13.07 -67.03
C SER A 445 11.04 -14.45 -67.70
N ARG A 446 10.40 -15.49 -67.13
CA ARG A 446 9.19 -16.14 -67.72
C ARG A 446 8.65 -17.31 -66.87
N ALA A 447 7.31 -17.42 -66.84
CA ALA A 447 6.53 -18.65 -66.62
C ALA A 447 6.00 -19.13 -68.02
N PRO A 448 5.20 -20.21 -68.24
CA PRO A 448 4.25 -20.88 -67.32
C PRO A 448 4.05 -22.43 -67.50
N ALA A 449 2.90 -22.96 -67.01
CA ALA A 449 2.25 -24.26 -67.29
C ALA A 449 2.85 -25.54 -66.63
N GLN A 450 2.13 -26.65 -66.33
CA GLN A 450 0.70 -27.09 -66.16
C GLN A 450 0.76 -28.52 -65.51
N LEU A 451 -0.24 -29.26 -64.97
CA LEU A 451 -1.69 -29.25 -64.60
C LEU A 451 -1.83 -30.28 -63.41
N MET A 452 -2.94 -30.68 -62.75
CA MET A 452 -4.42 -30.64 -62.85
C MET A 452 -5.02 -30.01 -61.55
N TYR A 453 -6.33 -29.82 -61.23
CA TYR A 453 -7.64 -30.47 -61.52
C TYR A 453 -7.91 -31.79 -60.75
N SER A 454 -9.08 -32.11 -60.16
CA SER A 454 -10.38 -31.41 -59.92
C SER A 454 -11.24 -32.22 -58.88
N PHE A 455 -12.54 -32.02 -58.54
CA PHE A 455 -13.68 -31.19 -58.99
C PHE A 455 -14.83 -31.17 -57.93
N LYS A 456 -15.62 -30.07 -57.84
CA LYS A 456 -17.08 -29.98 -57.44
C LYS A 456 -17.52 -30.37 -56.00
N GLY A 457 -18.68 -29.92 -55.46
CA GLY A 457 -19.78 -29.02 -55.91
C GLY A 457 -21.11 -29.36 -55.16
N ASP A 458 -22.24 -28.62 -55.21
CA ASP A 458 -22.55 -27.27 -55.74
C ASP A 458 -23.99 -26.78 -55.32
N ALA A 459 -24.29 -25.48 -55.46
CA ALA A 459 -25.63 -24.81 -55.38
C ALA A 459 -26.47 -24.88 -54.04
N GLU A 460 -27.59 -24.16 -53.79
CA GLU A 460 -28.41 -23.15 -54.52
C GLU A 460 -29.14 -22.14 -53.56
N LYS A 461 -29.88 -21.14 -54.07
CA LYS A 461 -30.70 -20.14 -53.32
C LYS A 461 -32.21 -20.33 -53.54
N ARG A 462 -33.07 -20.06 -52.53
CA ARG A 462 -34.49 -19.65 -52.74
C ARG A 462 -35.00 -18.61 -51.73
N LYS A 463 -35.94 -17.76 -52.18
CA LYS A 463 -36.86 -16.94 -51.36
C LYS A 463 -38.23 -17.63 -51.31
N PHE A 464 -39.03 -17.45 -50.26
CA PHE A 464 -40.27 -16.63 -50.31
C PHE A 464 -40.90 -16.42 -48.92
N SER A 465 -41.99 -15.65 -48.88
CA SER A 465 -42.78 -15.27 -47.68
C SER A 465 -43.85 -16.30 -47.26
N GLY A 466 -44.33 -16.19 -46.02
CA GLY A 466 -45.54 -16.87 -45.54
C GLY A 466 -45.98 -16.32 -44.17
N SER A 467 -47.27 -16.04 -44.00
CA SER A 467 -47.85 -15.38 -42.81
C SER A 467 -49.11 -16.11 -42.32
N GLN A 468 -49.17 -16.39 -41.01
CA GLN A 468 -50.36 -16.64 -40.17
C GLN A 468 -49.83 -16.72 -38.71
N GLU A 469 -50.37 -16.06 -37.68
CA GLU A 469 -51.75 -15.87 -37.18
C GLU A 469 -52.36 -17.09 -36.46
N ALA A 470 -52.97 -16.81 -35.29
CA ALA A 470 -53.85 -17.67 -34.47
C ALA A 470 -53.22 -18.95 -33.86
N SER A 471 -53.66 -19.45 -32.71
CA SER A 471 -54.47 -18.89 -31.61
C SER A 471 -54.30 -19.76 -30.34
N ASP A 472 -54.95 -19.35 -29.24
CA ASP A 472 -55.37 -20.20 -28.10
C ASP A 472 -54.29 -20.88 -27.23
N GLU A 473 -54.53 -21.18 -25.96
CA GLU A 473 -55.22 -20.51 -24.85
C GLU A 473 -54.89 -21.39 -23.62
N VAL A 474 -54.80 -20.73 -22.46
CA VAL A 474 -55.12 -21.25 -21.11
C VAL A 474 -55.14 -22.78 -20.89
N ARG A 475 -54.13 -23.29 -20.15
CA ARG A 475 -54.43 -24.22 -19.05
C ARG A 475 -53.49 -24.04 -17.85
N ARG A 476 -54.09 -23.68 -16.71
CA ARG A 476 -53.46 -23.81 -15.39
C ARG A 476 -53.55 -25.26 -14.95
N ASP A 477 -52.48 -25.78 -14.36
CA ASP A 477 -52.60 -26.66 -13.19
C ASP A 477 -51.38 -26.51 -12.27
N GLN A 478 -51.47 -27.00 -11.03
CA GLN A 478 -50.51 -26.77 -9.96
C GLN A 478 -49.48 -27.91 -9.85
N GLY A 479 -48.21 -27.59 -9.56
CA GLY A 479 -47.17 -28.61 -9.48
C GLY A 479 -45.82 -28.13 -8.94
N SER A 480 -45.71 -28.02 -7.62
CA SER A 480 -44.43 -27.90 -6.90
C SER A 480 -44.19 -29.16 -6.04
N PRO A 481 -42.94 -29.55 -5.70
CA PRO A 481 -41.65 -29.17 -6.30
C PRO A 481 -40.73 -30.39 -6.59
N ALA A 482 -39.72 -30.24 -7.46
CA ALA A 482 -38.65 -31.24 -7.61
C ALA A 482 -37.28 -30.62 -7.93
N LYS A 483 -36.31 -30.74 -7.01
CA LYS A 483 -34.92 -30.32 -7.22
C LYS A 483 -34.22 -31.25 -8.23
N LYS A 484 -33.96 -30.77 -9.45
CA LYS A 484 -32.90 -31.36 -10.31
C LYS A 484 -31.56 -30.70 -10.00
N ILE A 485 -30.80 -31.32 -9.10
CA ILE A 485 -29.37 -31.03 -8.94
C ILE A 485 -28.68 -31.44 -10.25
N ARG A 486 -28.12 -30.48 -11.00
CA ARG A 486 -27.32 -30.75 -12.19
C ARG A 486 -25.85 -30.79 -11.78
N ALA A 487 -25.18 -31.91 -12.04
CA ALA A 487 -23.84 -32.17 -11.51
C ALA A 487 -22.72 -31.49 -12.34
N GLY A 488 -21.73 -30.95 -11.62
CA GLY A 488 -20.32 -30.89 -12.01
C GLY A 488 -19.96 -30.49 -13.45
N GLY A 489 -20.05 -29.20 -13.78
CA GLY A 489 -19.40 -28.60 -14.95
C GLY A 489 -18.99 -27.16 -14.66
N SER A 490 -17.71 -26.82 -14.93
CA SER A 490 -17.05 -25.49 -14.81
C SER A 490 -17.53 -24.55 -13.67
N LEU A 491 -17.04 -24.79 -12.44
CA LEU A 491 -17.27 -23.91 -11.27
C LEU A 491 -16.23 -22.78 -11.09
N MET A 492 -15.41 -22.50 -12.12
CA MET A 492 -14.46 -21.37 -12.13
C MET A 492 -14.76 -20.32 -13.21
N GLU A 493 -15.51 -20.69 -14.24
CA GLU A 493 -15.76 -19.88 -15.43
C GLU A 493 -17.06 -19.07 -15.31
N ASP A 494 -18.05 -19.59 -14.57
CA ASP A 494 -19.29 -18.88 -14.22
C ASP A 494 -19.11 -17.89 -13.05
N ARG A 495 -17.94 -17.23 -12.99
CA ARG A 495 -17.65 -16.14 -12.05
C ARG A 495 -18.22 -14.81 -12.56
N ARG A 496 -19.49 -14.84 -12.97
CA ARG A 496 -20.39 -13.73 -13.35
C ARG A 496 -19.71 -12.52 -14.01
N ARG A 497 -19.59 -12.53 -15.35
CA ARG A 497 -19.46 -11.29 -16.14
C ARG A 497 -20.68 -10.41 -15.84
N SER A 498 -20.50 -9.35 -15.06
CA SER A 498 -21.58 -8.59 -14.42
C SER A 498 -22.11 -7.45 -15.29
N GLY A 499 -22.75 -7.78 -16.43
CA GLY A 499 -23.20 -6.79 -17.42
C GLY A 499 -24.02 -5.62 -16.85
N LEU A 500 -24.08 -4.51 -17.59
CA LEU A 500 -24.47 -3.14 -17.15
C LEU A 500 -25.47 -3.04 -15.97
N SER A 501 -26.61 -3.74 -16.02
CA SER A 501 -27.62 -3.70 -14.95
C SER A 501 -27.11 -4.15 -13.57
N ALA A 502 -26.13 -5.06 -13.52
CA ALA A 502 -25.46 -5.49 -12.29
C ALA A 502 -24.39 -4.51 -11.81
N VAL A 503 -23.79 -3.73 -12.72
CA VAL A 503 -22.87 -2.62 -12.38
C VAL A 503 -23.66 -1.44 -11.78
N LEU A 504 -24.80 -1.10 -12.37
CA LEU A 504 -25.69 -0.02 -11.91
C LEU A 504 -26.45 -0.37 -10.61
N ALA A 505 -26.67 -1.66 -10.32
CA ALA A 505 -27.41 -2.09 -9.13
C ALA A 505 -26.79 -1.56 -7.82
N LYS A 506 -27.59 -0.89 -6.99
CA LYS A 506 -27.16 -0.30 -5.70
C LYS A 506 -27.27 -1.35 -4.58
N ALA A 507 -26.15 -1.72 -3.95
CA ALA A 507 -26.08 -2.68 -2.85
C ALA A 507 -25.59 -2.02 -1.54
N PRO A 508 -26.04 -2.47 -0.34
CA PRO A 508 -25.57 -1.93 0.95
C PRO A 508 -24.06 -2.07 1.18
N THR A 509 -23.41 -3.01 0.49
CA THR A 509 -21.96 -3.28 0.55
C THR A 509 -21.14 -2.46 -0.44
N ASP A 510 -21.76 -1.64 -1.31
CA ASP A 510 -21.03 -0.82 -2.28
C ASP A 510 -20.09 0.18 -1.58
N THR A 511 -18.92 0.43 -2.17
CA THR A 511 -18.06 1.56 -1.80
C THR A 511 -18.56 2.82 -2.52
N VAL A 512 -19.35 3.62 -1.82
CA VAL A 512 -19.88 4.89 -2.31
C VAL A 512 -18.88 6.03 -2.14
N ILE A 513 -18.96 7.01 -3.02
CA ILE A 513 -18.22 8.27 -2.98
C ILE A 513 -19.17 9.34 -2.44
N LEU A 514 -18.76 10.04 -1.38
CA LEU A 514 -19.53 11.16 -0.82
C LEU A 514 -19.02 12.54 -1.29
N SER A 515 -17.75 12.63 -1.64
CA SER A 515 -17.15 13.78 -2.32
C SER A 515 -15.87 13.39 -3.02
N SER A 516 -15.51 14.13 -4.07
CA SER A 516 -14.20 14.08 -4.69
C SER A 516 -13.80 15.50 -5.06
N LEU A 517 -12.70 16.00 -4.51
CA LEU A 517 -12.30 17.41 -4.59
C LEU A 517 -10.83 17.54 -4.98
N ARG A 518 -10.46 18.65 -5.60
CA ARG A 518 -9.08 18.94 -6.05
C ARG A 518 -8.67 20.37 -5.76
N THR A 519 -7.36 20.63 -5.70
CA THR A 519 -6.84 21.99 -5.87
C THR A 519 -6.94 22.41 -7.35
N PRO A 520 -6.75 23.70 -7.66
CA PRO A 520 -6.21 24.09 -8.95
C PRO A 520 -4.92 23.32 -9.24
N VAL A 521 -4.66 23.06 -10.52
CA VAL A 521 -3.39 22.51 -11.01
C VAL A 521 -2.61 23.63 -11.68
N CYS A 522 -1.42 23.88 -11.17
CA CYS A 522 -0.56 24.99 -11.60
C CYS A 522 0.71 24.47 -12.26
N ARG A 523 1.29 25.24 -13.20
CA ARG A 523 2.57 24.89 -13.83
C ARG A 523 3.71 25.00 -12.81
N SER A 524 4.57 24.00 -12.73
CA SER A 524 5.70 24.07 -11.79
C SER A 524 6.69 25.19 -12.17
N TYR A 525 7.39 25.70 -11.15
CA TYR A 525 8.36 26.82 -11.19
C TYR A 525 7.82 28.18 -11.64
N LYS A 526 6.64 28.26 -12.28
CA LYS A 526 6.12 29.49 -12.96
C LYS A 526 4.60 29.70 -12.82
N GLY A 527 3.91 28.80 -12.14
CA GLY A 527 2.50 28.88 -11.81
C GLY A 527 2.28 29.32 -10.38
N ASN A 528 1.01 29.50 -10.02
CA ASN A 528 0.63 30.19 -8.78
C ASN A 528 0.86 29.36 -7.50
N LEU A 529 1.04 28.04 -7.61
CA LEU A 529 1.34 27.15 -6.48
C LEU A 529 2.83 26.84 -6.31
N LYS A 530 3.74 27.50 -7.04
CA LYS A 530 5.18 27.19 -7.03
C LYS A 530 5.83 27.24 -5.64
N ASP A 531 5.34 28.11 -4.75
CA ASP A 531 5.87 28.31 -3.39
C ASP A 531 5.07 27.54 -2.31
N ALA A 532 3.97 26.88 -2.69
CA ALA A 532 3.21 26.02 -1.80
C ALA A 532 3.98 24.72 -1.48
N PHE A 533 3.73 24.12 -0.32
CA PHE A 533 4.24 22.79 0.01
C PHE A 533 3.24 21.69 -0.40
N PRO A 534 3.67 20.47 -0.78
CA PRO A 534 2.72 19.41 -1.16
C PRO A 534 1.76 19.03 -0.03
N GLU A 535 2.23 19.06 1.23
CA GLU A 535 1.40 18.91 2.43
C GLU A 535 0.38 20.04 2.64
N GLU A 536 0.67 21.26 2.20
CA GLU A 536 -0.22 22.41 2.24
C GLU A 536 -1.33 22.28 1.18
N LEU A 537 -0.98 21.77 -0.01
CA LEU A 537 -1.97 21.40 -1.04
C LEU A 537 -2.89 20.26 -0.55
N LEU A 538 -2.32 19.22 0.07
CA LEU A 538 -3.09 18.11 0.64
C LEU A 538 -3.99 18.58 1.79
N ALA A 539 -3.48 19.43 2.68
CA ALA A 539 -4.26 19.96 3.81
C ALA A 539 -5.51 20.71 3.35
N ASN A 540 -5.43 21.49 2.26
CA ASN A 540 -6.59 22.21 1.74
C ASN A 540 -7.68 21.27 1.20
N VAL A 541 -7.34 20.22 0.42
CA VAL A 541 -8.35 19.25 -0.06
C VAL A 541 -8.89 18.34 1.05
N LEU A 542 -8.06 17.97 2.04
CA LEU A 542 -8.52 17.23 3.22
C LEU A 542 -9.45 18.08 4.10
N ARG A 543 -9.19 19.39 4.24
CA ARG A 543 -10.08 20.31 4.98
C ARG A 543 -11.42 20.46 4.28
N ALA A 544 -11.40 20.78 2.98
CA ALA A 544 -12.62 20.89 2.18
C ALA A 544 -13.44 19.59 2.13
N THR A 545 -12.79 18.43 2.26
CA THR A 545 -13.48 17.13 2.38
C THR A 545 -14.30 17.01 3.67
N LEU A 546 -13.85 17.60 4.78
CA LEU A 546 -14.65 17.70 6.02
C LEU A 546 -15.69 18.83 5.95
N GLU A 547 -15.33 19.99 5.41
CA GLU A 547 -16.22 21.15 5.27
C GLU A 547 -17.43 20.87 4.35
N ALA A 548 -17.28 19.98 3.37
CA ALA A 548 -18.38 19.48 2.53
C ALA A 548 -19.38 18.59 3.29
N HIS A 549 -18.97 17.97 4.40
CA HIS A 549 -19.75 17.02 5.20
C HIS A 549 -19.72 17.37 6.69
N PRO A 550 -20.25 18.53 7.12
CA PRO A 550 -20.09 19.04 8.49
C PRO A 550 -20.77 18.18 9.57
N ASN A 551 -21.60 17.22 9.18
CA ASN A 551 -22.24 16.23 10.08
C ASN A 551 -21.42 14.93 10.23
N LEU A 552 -20.31 14.78 9.50
CA LEU A 552 -19.41 13.63 9.59
C LEU A 552 -18.37 13.90 10.68
N ASP A 553 -18.39 13.09 11.75
CA ASP A 553 -17.30 13.04 12.71
C ASP A 553 -15.98 12.64 12.00
N PRO A 554 -14.90 13.45 12.05
CA PRO A 554 -13.61 13.09 11.47
C PRO A 554 -13.05 11.75 11.99
N ALA A 555 -13.45 11.29 13.19
CA ALA A 555 -13.08 9.99 13.73
C ALA A 555 -13.74 8.80 13.01
N ALA A 556 -14.80 9.02 12.21
CA ALA A 556 -15.38 7.99 11.36
C ALA A 556 -14.49 7.66 10.14
N VAL A 557 -13.59 8.58 9.74
CA VAL A 557 -12.56 8.30 8.73
C VAL A 557 -11.45 7.48 9.39
N GLN A 558 -11.38 6.19 9.09
CA GLN A 558 -10.47 5.27 9.78
C GLN A 558 -9.08 5.20 9.15
N ASP A 559 -8.96 5.42 7.84
CA ASP A 559 -7.70 5.37 7.10
C ASP A 559 -7.67 6.36 5.93
N VAL A 560 -6.48 6.89 5.64
CA VAL A 560 -6.22 7.86 4.58
C VAL A 560 -5.05 7.39 3.73
N ALA A 561 -5.32 7.04 2.48
CA ALA A 561 -4.33 6.62 1.51
C ALA A 561 -3.91 7.81 0.64
N VAL A 562 -2.62 8.14 0.59
CA VAL A 562 -2.13 9.31 -0.17
C VAL A 562 -1.18 8.88 -1.29
N GLY A 563 -1.60 9.07 -2.53
CA GLY A 563 -0.80 8.88 -3.73
C GLY A 563 0.26 9.97 -3.91
N VAL A 564 1.54 9.61 -3.97
CA VAL A 564 2.67 10.55 -4.09
C VAL A 564 3.88 9.83 -4.69
N VAL A 565 4.61 10.50 -5.59
CA VAL A 565 5.69 9.88 -6.37
C VAL A 565 7.07 10.41 -6.01
N LEU A 566 7.23 11.73 -5.85
CA LEU A 566 8.55 12.38 -5.82
C LEU A 566 9.01 12.82 -4.42
N SER A 567 8.08 12.99 -3.48
CA SER A 567 8.38 13.51 -2.13
C SER A 567 9.29 12.60 -1.31
N GLU A 568 10.19 13.21 -0.54
CA GLU A 568 11.10 12.52 0.39
C GLU A 568 10.36 11.55 1.33
N LEU A 569 10.96 10.40 1.63
CA LEU A 569 10.37 9.31 2.43
C LEU A 569 8.97 8.87 1.93
N GLY A 570 8.75 8.98 0.61
CA GLY A 570 7.46 8.71 -0.02
C GLY A 570 6.34 9.59 0.49
N GLY A 571 6.63 10.84 0.89
CA GLY A 571 5.68 11.82 1.41
C GLY A 571 5.03 11.48 2.76
N SER A 572 5.40 10.36 3.39
CA SER A 572 4.70 9.77 4.54
C SER A 572 4.53 10.72 5.73
N LYS A 573 5.62 11.37 6.18
CA LYS A 573 5.60 12.37 7.26
C LYS A 573 4.78 13.60 6.90
N ALA A 574 5.01 14.16 5.70
CA ALA A 574 4.35 15.36 5.20
C ALA A 574 2.82 15.15 5.10
N ALA A 575 2.39 14.01 4.56
CA ALA A 575 0.97 13.64 4.48
C ALA A 575 0.33 13.49 5.88
N ARG A 576 1.04 12.88 6.85
CA ARG A 576 0.54 12.78 8.22
C ARG A 576 0.45 14.14 8.92
N MET A 577 1.42 15.02 8.69
CA MET A 577 1.40 16.39 9.21
C MET A 577 0.22 17.19 8.66
N ALA A 578 -0.05 17.11 7.35
CA ALA A 578 -1.23 17.71 6.73
C ALA A 578 -2.54 17.21 7.38
N MET A 579 -2.70 15.89 7.48
CA MET A 579 -3.89 15.24 8.02
C MET A 579 -4.16 15.65 9.49
N ASN A 580 -3.12 15.60 10.33
CA ASN A 580 -3.21 16.03 11.73
C ASN A 580 -3.46 17.55 11.86
N HIS A 581 -2.86 18.39 11.01
CA HIS A 581 -3.04 19.84 11.02
C HIS A 581 -4.48 20.27 10.66
N VAL A 582 -5.15 19.51 9.80
CA VAL A 582 -6.56 19.75 9.43
C VAL A 582 -7.55 19.41 10.56
N GLY A 583 -7.14 18.59 11.53
CA GLY A 583 -7.98 18.21 12.68
C GLY A 583 -8.54 16.78 12.63
N TYR A 584 -8.06 15.92 11.72
CA TYR A 584 -8.32 14.48 11.82
C TYR A 584 -7.68 13.93 13.10
N PRO A 585 -8.36 13.06 13.87
CA PRO A 585 -7.85 12.59 15.15
C PRO A 585 -6.65 11.65 14.97
N ASN A 586 -5.82 11.55 16.00
CA ASN A 586 -4.65 10.66 15.98
C ASN A 586 -5.01 9.16 15.82
N SER A 587 -6.27 8.78 16.07
CA SER A 587 -6.81 7.43 15.83
C SER A 587 -7.04 7.09 14.36
N THR A 588 -7.26 8.09 13.49
CA THR A 588 -7.30 7.87 12.03
C THR A 588 -5.90 7.44 11.57
N SER A 589 -5.81 6.36 10.80
CA SER A 589 -4.56 5.86 10.22
C SER A 589 -4.23 6.56 8.88
N LEU A 590 -2.98 6.44 8.43
CA LEU A 590 -2.53 6.98 7.15
C LEU A 590 -1.40 6.15 6.58
N TYR A 591 -1.39 5.96 5.26
CA TYR A 591 -0.27 5.41 4.51
C TYR A 591 -0.12 6.12 3.16
N THR A 592 1.10 6.14 2.63
CA THR A 592 1.36 6.64 1.27
C THR A 592 1.52 5.50 0.28
N VAL A 593 1.18 5.77 -0.97
CA VAL A 593 1.22 4.79 -2.07
C VAL A 593 1.94 5.39 -3.26
N ASN A 594 2.86 4.63 -3.85
CA ASN A 594 3.51 4.99 -5.10
C ASN A 594 3.27 3.88 -6.15
N ARG A 595 2.52 4.22 -7.19
CA ARG A 595 2.45 3.51 -8.47
C ARG A 595 2.60 4.54 -9.61
N ALA A 596 3.65 5.38 -9.50
CA ALA A 596 3.93 6.52 -10.37
C ALA A 596 2.65 7.31 -10.75
N CYS A 597 2.36 7.45 -12.04
CA CYS A 597 1.26 8.26 -12.57
C CYS A 597 -0.15 7.87 -12.08
N SER A 598 -0.36 6.66 -11.53
CA SER A 598 -1.68 6.21 -11.04
C SER A 598 -1.81 6.20 -9.52
N SER A 599 -0.85 6.76 -8.78
CA SER A 599 -0.72 6.57 -7.31
C SER A 599 -1.99 6.88 -6.52
N SER A 600 -2.72 7.96 -6.84
CA SER A 600 -3.99 8.30 -6.17
C SER A 600 -5.19 7.48 -6.64
N LEU A 601 -5.22 7.00 -7.89
CA LEU A 601 -6.23 6.01 -8.31
C LEU A 601 -5.99 4.67 -7.59
N GLN A 602 -4.72 4.32 -7.34
CA GLN A 602 -4.35 3.18 -6.51
C GLN A 602 -4.70 3.40 -5.03
N ALA A 603 -4.61 4.62 -4.51
CA ALA A 603 -5.08 4.97 -3.17
C ALA A 603 -6.61 4.79 -3.02
N ILE A 604 -7.39 5.33 -3.97
CA ILE A 604 -8.86 5.13 -4.06
C ILE A 604 -9.21 3.64 -4.10
N ALA A 605 -8.54 2.87 -4.96
CA ALA A 605 -8.76 1.43 -5.07
C ALA A 605 -8.38 0.65 -3.80
N ALA A 606 -7.30 1.03 -3.12
CA ALA A 606 -6.84 0.36 -1.90
C ALA A 606 -7.76 0.64 -0.71
N VAL A 607 -8.23 1.88 -0.52
CA VAL A 607 -9.26 2.22 0.46
C VAL A 607 -10.57 1.51 0.14
N SER A 608 -10.97 1.46 -1.13
CA SER A 608 -12.18 0.73 -1.54
C SER A 608 -12.07 -0.76 -1.25
N ALA A 609 -10.91 -1.38 -1.49
CA ALA A 609 -10.67 -2.78 -1.13
C ALA A 609 -10.79 -3.01 0.39
N GLN A 610 -10.25 -2.11 1.22
CA GLN A 610 -10.42 -2.19 2.69
C GLN A 610 -11.88 -2.09 3.12
N ILE A 611 -12.67 -1.22 2.48
CA ILE A 611 -14.11 -1.07 2.74
C ILE A 611 -14.89 -2.33 2.35
N GLN A 612 -14.53 -2.95 1.23
CA GLN A 612 -15.17 -4.15 0.68
C GLN A 612 -14.87 -5.42 1.49
N VAL A 613 -13.67 -5.55 2.07
CA VAL A 613 -13.33 -6.70 2.96
C VAL A 613 -13.80 -6.51 4.40
N GLY A 614 -14.23 -5.30 4.78
CA GLY A 614 -14.72 -4.99 6.13
C GLY A 614 -13.64 -4.59 7.14
N ASN A 615 -12.45 -4.18 6.69
CA ASN A 615 -11.40 -3.66 7.59
C ASN A 615 -11.74 -2.25 8.12
N ILE A 616 -12.36 -1.43 7.27
CA ILE A 616 -12.84 -0.08 7.58
C ILE A 616 -14.22 0.14 6.96
N ASP A 617 -14.92 1.15 7.42
CA ASP A 617 -16.23 1.58 6.95
C ASP A 617 -16.18 2.88 6.14
N ALA A 618 -15.24 3.77 6.47
CA ALA A 618 -14.93 4.97 5.72
C ALA A 618 -13.43 5.28 5.69
N GLY A 619 -12.98 5.87 4.58
CA GLY A 619 -11.59 6.27 4.37
C GLY A 619 -11.45 7.26 3.21
N ILE A 620 -10.27 7.82 3.02
CA ILE A 620 -10.01 8.80 1.94
C ILE A 620 -8.93 8.28 1.00
N GLY A 621 -9.25 8.22 -0.29
CA GLY A 621 -8.27 8.02 -1.36
C GLY A 621 -7.85 9.37 -1.92
N ALA A 622 -6.61 9.79 -1.63
CA ALA A 622 -6.09 11.10 -1.99
C ALA A 622 -4.78 11.01 -2.78
N GLY A 623 -4.23 12.16 -3.17
CA GLY A 623 -2.85 12.30 -3.61
C GLY A 623 -2.39 13.75 -3.67
N MET A 624 -1.07 13.93 -3.65
CA MET A 624 -0.40 15.24 -3.71
C MET A 624 0.89 15.12 -4.54
N GLU A 625 1.25 16.17 -5.26
CA GLU A 625 2.59 16.30 -5.83
C GLU A 625 2.99 17.78 -5.89
N SER A 626 4.26 18.06 -5.57
CA SER A 626 4.92 19.33 -5.91
C SER A 626 6.14 19.00 -6.77
N MET A 627 5.95 19.06 -8.08
CA MET A 627 7.04 18.87 -9.03
C MET A 627 8.00 20.07 -8.99
N THR A 628 7.55 21.28 -8.63
CA THR A 628 8.43 22.43 -8.36
C THR A 628 9.51 22.09 -7.34
N ARG A 629 9.13 21.44 -6.23
CA ARG A 629 10.07 21.10 -5.15
C ARG A 629 10.83 19.79 -5.41
N ASN A 630 10.17 18.77 -5.96
CA ASN A 630 10.68 17.39 -5.92
C ASN A 630 11.12 16.81 -7.29
N TYR A 631 10.97 17.53 -8.40
CA TYR A 631 11.26 17.00 -9.76
C TYR A 631 12.73 17.09 -10.20
N GLY A 632 13.67 17.42 -9.30
CA GLY A 632 15.11 17.48 -9.63
C GLY A 632 15.67 16.18 -10.20
N SER A 633 15.15 15.03 -9.74
CA SER A 633 15.45 13.68 -10.25
C SER A 633 14.75 13.33 -11.57
N ARG A 634 13.78 14.12 -12.02
CA ARG A 634 12.88 13.84 -13.15
C ARG A 634 12.19 12.47 -13.08
N ALA A 635 11.92 11.98 -11.86
CA ALA A 635 11.41 10.64 -11.56
C ALA A 635 12.36 9.46 -11.89
N ILE A 636 13.64 9.73 -12.16
CA ILE A 636 14.69 8.71 -12.38
C ILE A 636 15.58 8.65 -11.13
N PRO A 637 15.92 7.46 -10.58
CA PRO A 637 16.81 7.38 -9.43
C PRO A 637 18.20 7.94 -9.74
N VAL A 638 18.70 8.84 -8.88
CA VAL A 638 20.00 9.52 -9.06
C VAL A 638 21.19 8.61 -8.75
N ASP A 639 21.01 7.70 -7.80
CA ASP A 639 21.93 6.59 -7.52
C ASP A 639 21.26 5.27 -7.93
N LEU A 640 22.03 4.40 -8.57
CA LEU A 640 21.57 3.17 -9.22
C LEU A 640 22.68 2.13 -9.17
N TRP A 641 22.35 0.96 -8.61
CA TRP A 641 23.22 -0.22 -8.59
C TRP A 641 23.67 -0.57 -10.03
N PRO A 642 24.99 -0.57 -10.35
CA PRO A 642 25.47 -0.71 -11.72
C PRO A 642 24.96 -1.97 -12.44
N GLU A 643 24.85 -3.09 -11.74
CA GLU A 643 24.36 -4.36 -12.29
C GLU A 643 22.89 -4.32 -12.78
N LEU A 644 22.12 -3.30 -12.40
CA LEU A 644 20.81 -2.99 -13.00
C LEU A 644 20.91 -1.97 -14.15
N ARG A 645 21.76 -0.94 -14.01
CA ARG A 645 22.04 0.07 -15.06
C ARG A 645 22.56 -0.59 -16.34
N ASP A 646 23.50 -1.52 -16.19
CA ASP A 646 24.22 -2.20 -17.26
C ASP A 646 23.67 -3.63 -17.51
N SER A 647 22.44 -3.90 -17.06
CA SER A 647 21.85 -5.24 -17.10
C SER A 647 21.76 -5.81 -18.52
N PRO A 648 22.05 -7.10 -18.75
CA PRO A 648 21.83 -7.75 -20.05
C PRO A 648 20.33 -7.86 -20.40
N ASN A 649 19.43 -7.71 -19.43
CA ASN A 649 17.99 -7.62 -19.69
C ASN A 649 17.63 -6.18 -20.08
N HIS A 650 17.23 -5.97 -21.34
CA HIS A 650 16.86 -4.64 -21.83
C HIS A 650 15.74 -4.00 -21.00
N HIS A 651 14.63 -4.72 -20.75
CA HIS A 651 13.51 -4.23 -19.94
C HIS A 651 13.93 -3.66 -18.57
N ALA A 652 14.98 -4.22 -17.94
CA ALA A 652 15.49 -3.74 -16.66
C ALA A 652 16.18 -2.36 -16.75
N ARG A 653 16.82 -2.07 -17.89
CA ARG A 653 17.39 -0.75 -18.23
C ARG A 653 16.31 0.21 -18.72
N ASP A 654 15.31 -0.29 -19.42
CA ASP A 654 14.20 0.52 -19.95
C ASP A 654 13.33 1.10 -18.82
N CYS A 655 13.33 0.48 -17.63
CA CYS A 655 12.73 1.04 -16.41
C CYS A 655 13.30 2.41 -15.98
N ILE A 656 14.52 2.79 -16.41
CA ILE A 656 15.10 4.12 -16.18
C ILE A 656 15.08 5.02 -17.43
N MET A 657 14.37 4.61 -18.49
CA MET A 657 14.20 5.43 -19.69
C MET A 657 13.38 6.69 -19.37
N PRO A 658 13.84 7.90 -19.76
CA PRO A 658 13.05 9.11 -19.67
C PRO A 658 11.70 8.94 -20.37
N MET A 659 10.59 9.21 -19.67
CA MET A 659 9.23 9.01 -20.20
C MET A 659 8.98 9.70 -21.55
N GLY A 660 9.65 10.82 -21.81
CA GLY A 660 9.61 11.50 -23.11
C GLY A 660 10.17 10.67 -24.28
N LEU A 661 11.14 9.79 -24.06
CA LEU A 661 11.61 8.85 -25.09
C LEU A 661 10.62 7.69 -25.29
N THR A 662 9.92 7.26 -24.23
CA THR A 662 8.82 6.28 -24.38
C THR A 662 7.66 6.84 -25.22
N SER A 663 7.47 8.16 -25.22
CA SER A 663 6.54 8.86 -26.11
C SER A 663 6.98 8.81 -27.58
N GLU A 664 8.26 9.04 -27.87
CA GLU A 664 8.79 8.90 -29.23
C GLU A 664 8.72 7.44 -29.70
N ASN A 665 9.07 6.46 -28.84
CA ASN A 665 8.93 5.04 -29.14
C ASN A 665 7.49 4.67 -29.53
N VAL A 666 6.49 5.12 -28.77
CA VAL A 666 5.07 4.89 -29.09
C VAL A 666 4.66 5.59 -30.39
N ALA A 667 5.14 6.81 -30.64
CA ALA A 667 4.87 7.54 -31.88
C ALA A 667 5.46 6.83 -33.11
N GLU A 668 6.71 6.36 -33.03
CA GLU A 668 7.43 5.67 -34.09
C GLU A 668 6.88 4.25 -34.35
N ARG A 669 6.66 3.43 -33.31
CA ARG A 669 6.13 2.06 -33.44
C ARG A 669 4.71 2.00 -33.99
N TYR A 670 3.87 2.92 -33.56
CA TYR A 670 2.42 2.87 -33.79
C TYR A 670 1.90 3.97 -34.73
N GLY A 671 2.80 4.69 -35.41
CA GLY A 671 2.46 5.63 -36.49
C GLY A 671 1.67 6.86 -36.05
N VAL A 672 1.91 7.38 -34.84
CA VAL A 672 1.18 8.55 -34.31
C VAL A 672 1.91 9.83 -34.72
N SER A 673 1.49 10.41 -35.84
CA SER A 673 2.21 11.51 -36.49
C SER A 673 2.30 12.78 -35.65
N ARG A 674 3.31 13.61 -35.90
CA ARG A 674 3.44 14.94 -35.25
C ARG A 674 2.18 15.81 -35.42
N ALA A 675 1.56 15.76 -36.60
CA ALA A 675 0.33 16.50 -36.87
C ALA A 675 -0.85 15.99 -36.02
N ASP A 676 -1.00 14.67 -35.88
CA ASP A 676 -2.00 14.07 -34.99
C ASP A 676 -1.81 14.51 -33.53
N GLN A 677 -0.56 14.50 -33.05
CA GLN A 677 -0.22 14.86 -31.67
C GLN A 677 -0.52 16.32 -31.36
N ASP A 678 -0.15 17.22 -32.27
CA ASP A 678 -0.42 18.66 -32.14
C ASP A 678 -1.92 18.98 -32.30
N ALA A 679 -2.68 18.20 -33.09
CA ALA A 679 -4.13 18.33 -33.19
C ALA A 679 -4.85 17.94 -31.89
N LEU A 680 -4.51 16.79 -31.29
CA LEU A 680 -5.08 16.37 -30.00
C LEU A 680 -4.74 17.37 -28.88
N ALA A 681 -3.51 17.88 -28.88
CA ALA A 681 -3.07 18.88 -27.91
C ALA A 681 -3.82 20.22 -28.02
N ALA A 682 -4.06 20.71 -29.25
CA ALA A 682 -4.88 21.90 -29.48
C ALA A 682 -6.34 21.68 -29.02
N GLU A 683 -6.91 20.51 -29.29
CA GLU A 683 -8.26 20.14 -28.86
C GLU A 683 -8.39 20.05 -27.33
N SER A 684 -7.42 19.43 -26.64
CA SER A 684 -7.36 19.40 -25.16
C SER A 684 -7.34 20.82 -24.57
N HIS A 685 -6.53 21.72 -25.13
CA HIS A 685 -6.52 23.14 -24.73
C HIS A 685 -7.83 23.87 -25.03
N ARG A 686 -8.46 23.64 -26.18
CA ARG A 686 -9.76 24.23 -26.55
C ARG A 686 -10.86 23.80 -25.58
N ARG A 687 -10.89 22.51 -25.21
CA ARG A 687 -11.85 21.93 -24.27
C ARG A 687 -11.68 22.46 -22.86
N ALA A 688 -10.45 22.47 -22.32
CA ALA A 688 -10.20 23.04 -20.99
C ALA A 688 -10.47 24.54 -20.94
N GLY A 689 -10.19 25.28 -22.01
CA GLY A 689 -10.57 26.70 -22.14
C GLY A 689 -12.08 26.90 -22.09
N HIS A 690 -12.85 26.06 -22.79
CA HIS A 690 -14.32 26.07 -22.75
C HIS A 690 -14.86 25.70 -21.36
N ALA A 691 -14.39 24.60 -20.77
CA ALA A 691 -14.81 24.15 -19.44
C ALA A 691 -14.52 25.19 -18.34
N ARG A 692 -13.35 25.86 -18.40
CA ARG A 692 -13.03 27.01 -17.55
C ARG A 692 -14.00 28.18 -17.77
N ALA A 693 -14.27 28.54 -19.02
CA ALA A 693 -15.18 29.64 -19.37
C ALA A 693 -16.65 29.37 -19.01
N GLN A 694 -17.07 28.11 -18.91
CA GLN A 694 -18.40 27.70 -18.43
C GLN A 694 -18.45 27.43 -16.92
N GLY A 695 -17.33 27.58 -16.19
CA GLY A 695 -17.27 27.34 -14.74
C GLY A 695 -17.42 25.86 -14.35
N TYR A 696 -17.18 24.92 -15.26
CA TYR A 696 -17.39 23.48 -15.01
C TYR A 696 -16.51 22.92 -13.88
N PHE A 697 -15.35 23.52 -13.64
CA PHE A 697 -14.44 23.12 -12.57
C PHE A 697 -14.83 23.69 -11.19
N ASN A 698 -15.81 24.60 -11.10
CA ASN A 698 -16.13 25.32 -9.87
C ASN A 698 -16.66 24.41 -8.74
N ALA A 699 -17.31 23.29 -9.08
CA ALA A 699 -17.84 22.35 -8.10
C ALA A 699 -16.76 21.43 -7.50
N GLU A 700 -15.67 21.19 -8.23
CA GLU A 700 -14.58 20.31 -7.78
C GLU A 700 -13.35 21.04 -7.23
N THR A 701 -13.18 22.32 -7.57
CA THR A 701 -11.93 23.06 -7.31
C THR A 701 -12.00 23.82 -6.00
N VAL A 702 -11.19 23.38 -5.03
CA VAL A 702 -10.99 23.98 -3.71
C VAL A 702 -9.96 25.11 -3.82
N PRO A 703 -10.32 26.38 -3.52
CA PRO A 703 -9.36 27.48 -3.49
C PRO A 703 -8.19 27.22 -2.54
N VAL A 704 -6.97 27.54 -2.97
CA VAL A 704 -5.76 27.39 -2.17
C VAL A 704 -5.20 28.77 -1.84
N THR A 705 -5.30 29.17 -0.57
CA THR A 705 -4.58 30.33 -0.04
C THR A 705 -3.17 29.89 0.37
N THR A 706 -2.14 30.52 -0.18
CA THR A 706 -0.72 30.15 -0.02
C THR A 706 0.18 31.39 -0.08
N ARG A 707 1.41 31.25 0.43
CA ARG A 707 2.52 32.17 0.13
C ARG A 707 2.82 32.17 -1.37
N PHE A 708 3.31 33.30 -1.88
CA PHE A 708 3.84 33.49 -3.22
C PHE A 708 4.91 34.58 -3.24
N GLN A 709 6.05 34.29 -3.85
CA GLN A 709 7.16 35.23 -4.03
C GLN A 709 7.36 35.47 -5.53
N GLU A 710 7.21 36.71 -6.02
CA GLU A 710 7.62 37.02 -7.39
C GLU A 710 9.15 36.87 -7.52
N VAL A 711 9.62 36.39 -8.68
CA VAL A 711 11.04 36.16 -8.95
C VAL A 711 11.46 36.71 -10.32
N ASP A 712 12.69 37.21 -10.40
CA ASP A 712 13.27 37.73 -11.64
C ASP A 712 13.64 36.61 -12.64
N LYS A 713 14.17 36.99 -13.81
CA LYS A 713 14.63 36.03 -14.83
C LYS A 713 15.82 35.15 -14.41
N LYS A 714 16.47 35.44 -13.28
CA LYS A 714 17.57 34.67 -12.68
C LYS A 714 17.12 33.82 -11.48
N GLY A 715 15.90 34.02 -10.99
CA GLY A 715 15.34 33.35 -9.81
C GLY A 715 15.50 34.12 -8.48
N ASN A 716 15.97 35.37 -8.51
CA ASN A 716 16.05 36.22 -7.31
C ASN A 716 14.65 36.68 -6.89
N PRO A 717 14.34 36.80 -5.59
CA PRO A 717 13.07 37.37 -5.13
C PRO A 717 12.92 38.83 -5.56
N VAL A 718 11.70 39.19 -5.98
CA VAL A 718 11.28 40.54 -6.39
C VAL A 718 10.12 40.95 -5.48
N GLY A 719 10.30 42.04 -4.74
CA GLY A 719 9.33 42.48 -3.73
C GLY A 719 9.24 41.54 -2.52
N GLU A 720 8.32 41.86 -1.60
CA GLU A 720 8.03 41.08 -0.39
C GLU A 720 7.21 39.82 -0.72
N GLU A 721 7.28 38.80 0.14
CA GLU A 721 6.43 37.60 0.03
C GLU A 721 4.94 37.99 0.24
N GLN A 722 4.08 37.53 -0.67
CA GLN A 722 2.64 37.84 -0.65
C GLN A 722 1.83 36.60 -0.28
N THR A 723 0.63 36.81 0.24
CA THR A 723 -0.38 35.74 0.34
C THR A 723 -1.36 35.89 -0.80
N ILE A 724 -1.52 34.84 -1.62
CA ILE A 724 -2.48 34.80 -2.74
C ILE A 724 -3.49 33.67 -2.53
N THR A 725 -4.66 33.79 -3.17
CA THR A 725 -5.64 32.69 -3.24
C THR A 725 -5.80 32.24 -4.68
N VAL A 726 -5.39 31.00 -4.94
CA VAL A 726 -5.43 30.37 -6.27
C VAL A 726 -6.77 29.65 -6.43
N THR A 727 -7.50 29.97 -7.50
CA THR A 727 -8.88 29.48 -7.73
C THR A 727 -9.08 28.75 -9.06
N ALA A 728 -8.10 28.76 -9.98
CA ALA A 728 -8.24 28.24 -11.33
C ALA A 728 -6.92 27.67 -11.89
N ASP A 729 -7.03 26.71 -12.80
CA ASP A 729 -5.90 26.03 -13.43
C ASP A 729 -5.11 26.96 -14.37
N ASP A 730 -3.82 27.19 -14.06
CA ASP A 730 -2.98 28.14 -14.83
C ASP A 730 -2.26 27.50 -16.04
N GLY A 731 -2.39 26.19 -16.22
CA GLY A 731 -1.90 25.47 -17.41
C GLY A 731 -2.70 25.76 -18.69
N ILE A 732 -3.96 26.19 -18.58
CA ILE A 732 -4.89 26.33 -19.70
C ILE A 732 -4.58 27.61 -20.51
N ARG A 733 -4.12 27.41 -21.75
CA ARG A 733 -3.75 28.45 -22.71
C ARG A 733 -4.83 28.63 -23.77
N GLU A 734 -5.20 29.87 -24.04
CA GLU A 734 -6.19 30.22 -25.06
C GLU A 734 -5.54 30.44 -26.44
N GLY A 735 -6.33 30.21 -27.50
CA GLY A 735 -5.88 30.40 -28.88
C GLY A 735 -4.73 29.46 -29.32
N VAL A 736 -4.53 28.33 -28.65
CA VAL A 736 -3.64 27.25 -29.11
C VAL A 736 -4.24 26.61 -30.38
N THR A 737 -3.40 26.38 -31.39
CA THR A 737 -3.80 25.72 -32.65
C THR A 737 -2.68 24.81 -33.13
N ALA A 738 -3.00 23.83 -33.99
CA ALA A 738 -2.02 22.86 -34.49
C ALA A 738 -0.87 23.55 -35.25
N GLU A 739 -1.13 24.63 -35.98
CA GLU A 739 -0.11 25.39 -36.75
C GLU A 739 0.80 26.25 -35.85
N LYS A 740 0.36 26.54 -34.61
CA LYS A 740 1.21 27.16 -33.58
C LYS A 740 2.05 26.10 -32.87
N LEU A 741 1.46 24.94 -32.56
CA LEU A 741 2.16 23.81 -31.95
C LEU A 741 3.22 23.20 -32.88
N ALA A 742 2.95 23.13 -34.19
CA ALA A 742 3.90 22.64 -35.21
C ALA A 742 5.23 23.40 -35.25
N LYS A 743 5.25 24.66 -34.75
CA LYS A 743 6.46 25.49 -34.66
C LYS A 743 7.32 25.20 -33.42
N LEU A 744 6.82 24.38 -32.49
CA LEU A 744 7.60 23.95 -31.32
C LEU A 744 8.64 22.91 -31.73
N LYS A 745 9.85 23.10 -31.21
CA LYS A 745 10.95 22.14 -31.34
C LYS A 745 10.62 20.84 -30.58
N PRO A 746 11.07 19.67 -31.07
CA PRO A 746 11.07 18.42 -30.32
C PRO A 746 11.75 18.58 -28.94
N ALA A 747 11.24 17.88 -27.94
CA ALA A 747 11.65 18.06 -26.54
C ALA A 747 12.64 16.98 -26.03
N PHE A 748 12.70 15.82 -26.68
CA PHE A 748 13.48 14.66 -26.17
C PHE A 748 14.43 14.07 -27.21
N LYS A 749 14.05 14.03 -28.50
CA LYS A 749 14.85 13.51 -29.62
C LYS A 749 14.91 14.58 -30.73
N PRO A 750 16.05 14.86 -31.40
CA PRO A 750 16.15 15.98 -32.36
C PRO A 750 15.18 15.91 -33.55
N ASP A 751 14.85 14.71 -33.98
CA ASP A 751 13.91 14.34 -35.05
C ASP A 751 12.53 13.87 -34.51
N GLY A 752 12.31 13.99 -33.20
CA GLY A 752 11.13 13.47 -32.51
C GLY A 752 9.82 14.22 -32.78
N ALA A 753 8.69 13.59 -32.43
CA ALA A 753 7.36 14.18 -32.55
C ALA A 753 6.89 14.84 -31.24
N SER A 754 7.45 14.44 -30.11
CA SER A 754 7.04 14.88 -28.78
C SER A 754 7.60 16.26 -28.45
N THR A 755 6.74 17.19 -28.04
CA THR A 755 7.09 18.58 -27.70
C THR A 755 6.48 18.99 -26.37
N ALA A 756 6.98 20.09 -25.79
CA ALA A 756 6.39 20.71 -24.60
C ALA A 756 4.95 21.25 -24.80
N GLY A 757 4.42 21.24 -26.03
CA GLY A 757 3.03 21.61 -26.33
C GLY A 757 2.10 20.43 -26.56
N ASN A 758 2.61 19.21 -26.74
CA ASN A 758 1.83 17.97 -26.90
C ASN A 758 2.14 16.90 -25.83
N SER A 759 2.90 17.29 -24.79
CA SER A 759 3.15 16.53 -23.57
C SER A 759 2.34 17.12 -22.41
N SER A 760 2.07 16.33 -21.35
CA SER A 760 1.47 16.87 -20.13
C SER A 760 2.37 17.91 -19.47
N GLN A 761 1.77 18.95 -18.91
CA GLN A 761 2.53 19.99 -18.21
C GLN A 761 3.04 19.48 -16.85
N VAL A 762 4.31 19.77 -16.56
CA VAL A 762 4.93 19.57 -15.23
C VAL A 762 4.23 20.50 -14.25
N SER A 763 3.61 19.93 -13.21
CA SER A 763 2.60 20.64 -12.42
C SER A 763 2.57 20.26 -10.95
N ASP A 764 2.06 21.18 -10.16
CA ASP A 764 1.81 21.02 -8.72
C ASP A 764 0.30 20.97 -8.46
N GLY A 765 -0.14 20.13 -7.50
CA GLY A 765 -1.55 19.98 -7.15
C GLY A 765 -1.84 18.83 -6.19
N ALA A 766 -3.05 18.81 -5.61
CA ALA A 766 -3.56 17.73 -4.77
C ALA A 766 -5.04 17.43 -5.03
N ALA A 767 -5.51 16.24 -4.65
CA ALA A 767 -6.91 15.83 -4.73
C ALA A 767 -7.25 14.77 -3.67
N ALA A 768 -8.52 14.70 -3.25
CA ALA A 768 -9.03 13.78 -2.24
C ALA A 768 -10.44 13.27 -2.59
N THR A 769 -10.68 11.98 -2.41
CA THR A 769 -11.97 11.32 -2.64
C THR A 769 -12.40 10.59 -1.37
N LEU A 770 -13.52 11.00 -0.78
CA LEU A 770 -14.10 10.39 0.42
C LEU A 770 -14.93 9.16 0.05
N LEU A 771 -14.52 8.00 0.57
CA LEU A 771 -15.09 6.68 0.28
C LEU A 771 -15.73 6.12 1.56
N MET A 772 -16.92 5.53 1.44
CA MET A 772 -17.65 4.94 2.56
C MET A 772 -18.42 3.69 2.10
N ARG A 773 -18.74 2.76 3.01
CA ARG A 773 -19.70 1.69 2.70
C ARG A 773 -21.11 2.28 2.65
N ARG A 774 -21.91 1.93 1.64
CA ARG A 774 -23.28 2.46 1.48
C ARG A 774 -24.12 2.31 2.75
N SER A 775 -24.10 1.14 3.39
CA SER A 775 -24.82 0.89 4.66
C SER A 775 -24.46 1.90 5.74
N THR A 776 -23.17 2.27 5.83
CA THR A 776 -22.65 3.18 6.85
C THR A 776 -22.98 4.63 6.49
N ALA A 777 -22.89 5.02 5.21
CA ALA A 777 -23.39 6.31 4.74
C ALA A 777 -24.89 6.50 5.03
N THR A 778 -25.71 5.46 4.80
CA THR A 778 -27.13 5.48 5.15
C THR A 778 -27.35 5.56 6.67
N ALA A 779 -26.61 4.80 7.47
CA ALA A 779 -26.73 4.80 8.93
C ALA A 779 -26.30 6.13 9.58
N LEU A 780 -25.34 6.84 8.99
CA LEU A 780 -24.89 8.18 9.40
C LEU A 780 -25.76 9.32 8.84
N GLY A 781 -26.82 9.02 8.09
CA GLY A 781 -27.70 10.03 7.48
C GLY A 781 -27.10 10.77 6.29
N LEU A 782 -26.01 10.27 5.71
CA LEU A 782 -25.29 10.82 4.54
C LEU A 782 -25.71 10.16 3.21
N GLY A 783 -26.86 9.46 3.19
CA GLY A 783 -27.36 8.75 2.01
C GLY A 783 -27.74 9.67 0.84
N ASP A 784 -28.03 10.94 1.12
CA ASP A 784 -28.28 12.01 0.14
C ASP A 784 -26.97 12.57 -0.46
N ARG A 785 -25.81 12.29 0.14
CA ARG A 785 -24.49 12.76 -0.29
C ARG A 785 -23.78 11.81 -1.26
N ILE A 786 -24.38 10.67 -1.57
CA ILE A 786 -23.79 9.67 -2.47
C ILE A 786 -23.80 10.20 -3.91
N MET A 787 -22.67 10.71 -4.39
CA MET A 787 -22.51 11.17 -5.77
C MET A 787 -22.25 10.01 -6.76
N GLY A 788 -21.95 8.82 -6.23
CA GLY A 788 -21.63 7.63 -7.02
C GLY A 788 -20.97 6.53 -6.19
N LYS A 789 -20.38 5.55 -6.88
CA LYS A 789 -19.61 4.45 -6.30
C LYS A 789 -18.39 4.07 -7.13
N PHE A 790 -17.36 3.60 -6.43
CA PHE A 790 -16.27 2.85 -7.03
C PHE A 790 -16.71 1.40 -7.23
N VAL A 791 -16.56 0.88 -8.46
CA VAL A 791 -16.97 -0.50 -8.79
C VAL A 791 -15.78 -1.45 -8.73
N SER A 792 -14.69 -1.13 -9.44
CA SER A 792 -13.53 -2.01 -9.60
C SER A 792 -12.34 -1.27 -10.19
N THR A 793 -11.16 -1.91 -10.14
CA THR A 793 -9.99 -1.47 -10.90
C THR A 793 -9.18 -2.65 -11.44
N VAL A 794 -8.49 -2.42 -12.55
CA VAL A 794 -7.51 -3.32 -13.13
C VAL A 794 -6.17 -2.63 -13.24
N THR A 795 -5.11 -3.33 -12.87
CA THR A 795 -3.71 -3.00 -13.22
C THR A 795 -3.13 -4.09 -14.11
N VAL A 796 -2.26 -3.70 -15.03
CA VAL A 796 -1.53 -4.56 -15.98
C VAL A 796 -0.09 -4.08 -16.13
N GLY A 797 0.81 -4.97 -16.51
CA GLY A 797 2.13 -4.61 -17.02
C GLY A 797 2.13 -4.52 -18.55
N CYS A 798 3.07 -3.74 -19.08
CA CYS A 798 3.47 -3.66 -20.50
C CYS A 798 4.98 -3.39 -20.56
N ASP A 799 5.57 -3.33 -21.75
CA ASP A 799 7.02 -3.10 -21.86
C ASP A 799 7.40 -1.68 -21.39
N PRO A 800 8.49 -1.51 -20.59
CA PRO A 800 8.79 -0.22 -19.97
C PRO A 800 9.13 0.90 -20.97
N ASP A 801 9.72 0.54 -22.12
CA ASP A 801 10.10 1.48 -23.18
C ASP A 801 8.92 2.03 -23.99
N GLU A 802 7.72 1.45 -23.83
CA GLU A 802 6.47 1.90 -24.43
C GLU A 802 5.33 2.02 -23.41
N MET A 803 5.66 2.30 -22.14
CA MET A 803 4.72 2.37 -21.00
C MET A 803 3.41 3.13 -21.25
N GLY A 804 3.42 4.07 -22.21
CA GLY A 804 2.24 4.74 -22.77
C GLY A 804 1.11 3.80 -23.22
N VAL A 805 1.39 2.57 -23.67
CA VAL A 805 0.35 1.62 -24.11
C VAL A 805 -0.55 1.10 -22.97
N GLY A 806 -0.23 1.39 -21.71
CA GLY A 806 -0.92 0.88 -20.52
C GLY A 806 -2.46 0.91 -20.56
N PRO A 807 -3.12 2.05 -20.89
CA PRO A 807 -4.59 2.13 -20.97
C PRO A 807 -5.18 1.15 -22.00
N ALA A 808 -4.52 0.95 -23.14
CA ALA A 808 -4.98 0.04 -24.19
C ALA A 808 -5.01 -1.44 -23.76
N VAL A 809 -4.29 -1.79 -22.69
CA VAL A 809 -4.28 -3.14 -22.09
C VAL A 809 -5.12 -3.20 -20.80
N ALA A 810 -5.18 -2.10 -20.05
CA ALA A 810 -5.94 -2.01 -18.79
C ALA A 810 -7.46 -1.94 -19.02
N ILE A 811 -7.90 -1.11 -19.97
CA ILE A 811 -9.32 -0.84 -20.24
C ILE A 811 -10.08 -2.10 -20.71
N PRO A 812 -9.63 -2.87 -21.72
CA PRO A 812 -10.39 -4.03 -22.20
C PRO A 812 -10.57 -5.08 -21.11
N LYS A 813 -9.54 -5.30 -20.28
CA LYS A 813 -9.57 -6.23 -19.15
C LYS A 813 -10.50 -5.78 -18.02
N LEU A 814 -10.62 -4.47 -17.78
CA LEU A 814 -11.59 -3.90 -16.84
C LEU A 814 -13.03 -4.12 -17.34
N LEU A 815 -13.29 -3.83 -18.62
CA LEU A 815 -14.61 -3.99 -19.23
C LEU A 815 -15.02 -5.46 -19.31
N GLU A 816 -14.11 -6.37 -19.70
CA GLU A 816 -14.39 -7.80 -19.79
C GLU A 816 -14.77 -8.41 -18.44
N GLN A 817 -14.10 -8.02 -17.35
CA GLN A 817 -14.43 -8.48 -15.99
C GLN A 817 -15.88 -8.16 -15.60
N HIS A 818 -16.43 -7.06 -16.11
CA HIS A 818 -17.82 -6.65 -15.89
C HIS A 818 -18.74 -6.95 -17.08
N GLY A 819 -18.26 -7.62 -18.14
CA GLY A 819 -19.07 -7.88 -19.34
C GLY A 819 -19.61 -6.61 -20.02
N LEU A 820 -18.86 -5.50 -19.93
CA LEU A 820 -19.18 -4.21 -20.54
C LEU A 820 -18.49 -4.04 -21.89
N THR A 821 -18.95 -3.05 -22.65
CA THR A 821 -18.37 -2.61 -23.93
C THR A 821 -18.05 -1.10 -23.89
N ASN A 822 -17.37 -0.58 -24.91
CA ASN A 822 -17.12 0.86 -25.07
C ASN A 822 -18.41 1.69 -25.23
N ALA A 823 -19.53 1.07 -25.59
CA ALA A 823 -20.81 1.74 -25.75
C ALA A 823 -21.50 1.99 -24.39
N ASP A 824 -21.25 1.14 -23.39
CA ASP A 824 -21.81 1.24 -22.05
C ASP A 824 -21.19 2.38 -21.22
N VAL A 825 -20.02 2.90 -21.62
CA VAL A 825 -19.29 3.96 -20.91
C VAL A 825 -19.67 5.34 -21.46
N ASN A 826 -20.25 6.18 -20.60
CA ASN A 826 -20.70 7.52 -20.99
C ASN A 826 -19.54 8.52 -21.04
N ARG A 827 -18.56 8.41 -20.14
CA ARG A 827 -17.42 9.35 -20.05
C ARG A 827 -16.09 8.63 -19.75
N TRP A 828 -15.03 9.07 -20.43
CA TRP A 828 -13.68 8.55 -20.26
C TRP A 828 -12.74 9.69 -19.86
N GLU A 829 -12.03 9.52 -18.76
CA GLU A 829 -10.87 10.32 -18.39
C GLU A 829 -9.61 9.47 -18.65
N ILE A 830 -8.91 9.74 -19.76
CA ILE A 830 -7.68 9.03 -20.15
C ILE A 830 -6.51 10.01 -20.06
N ASN A 831 -5.49 9.68 -19.24
CA ASN A 831 -4.43 10.63 -18.91
C ASN A 831 -3.55 10.96 -20.12
N GLU A 832 -3.46 12.24 -20.44
CA GLU A 832 -2.69 12.76 -21.58
C GLU A 832 -1.22 13.04 -21.19
N ALA A 833 -0.52 12.04 -20.64
CA ALA A 833 0.91 12.18 -20.32
C ALA A 833 1.71 12.65 -21.55
N PHE A 834 1.36 12.08 -22.71
CA PHE A 834 1.75 12.54 -24.04
C PHE A 834 0.61 12.31 -25.03
N ALA A 835 0.50 13.15 -26.07
CA ALA A 835 -0.50 12.99 -27.12
C ALA A 835 -0.30 11.71 -27.95
N SER A 836 0.96 11.29 -28.14
CA SER A 836 1.36 10.02 -28.77
C SER A 836 0.60 8.82 -28.19
N GLN A 837 0.75 8.58 -26.88
CA GLN A 837 0.15 7.45 -26.18
C GLN A 837 -1.35 7.60 -25.98
N ALA A 838 -1.83 8.83 -25.76
CA ALA A 838 -3.27 9.06 -25.58
C ALA A 838 -4.02 8.71 -26.87
N LEU A 839 -3.54 9.19 -28.02
CA LEU A 839 -4.16 8.90 -29.30
C LEU A 839 -3.94 7.46 -29.76
N TYR A 840 -2.77 6.86 -29.47
CA TYR A 840 -2.57 5.42 -29.66
C TYR A 840 -3.62 4.61 -28.89
N CYS A 841 -3.83 4.90 -27.60
CA CYS A 841 -4.80 4.17 -26.79
C CYS A 841 -6.23 4.37 -27.31
N ILE A 842 -6.61 5.60 -27.68
CA ILE A 842 -7.93 5.88 -28.28
C ILE A 842 -8.13 5.07 -29.56
N ARG A 843 -7.17 5.11 -30.50
CA ARG A 843 -7.19 4.33 -31.75
C ARG A 843 -7.21 2.82 -31.51
N LYS A 844 -6.38 2.32 -30.59
CA LYS A 844 -6.24 0.89 -30.28
C LYS A 844 -7.48 0.31 -29.60
N LEU A 845 -8.25 1.14 -28.89
CA LEU A 845 -9.48 0.75 -28.22
C LEU A 845 -10.74 0.92 -29.09
N GLY A 846 -10.68 1.61 -30.23
CA GLY A 846 -11.87 1.98 -31.00
C GLY A 846 -12.71 3.03 -30.29
N LEU A 847 -12.07 4.12 -29.86
CA LEU A 847 -12.67 5.24 -29.13
C LEU A 847 -12.65 6.56 -29.93
N GLU A 848 -12.30 6.54 -31.21
CA GLU A 848 -12.28 7.72 -32.08
C GLU A 848 -13.66 8.40 -32.17
N ASP A 849 -14.74 7.61 -32.33
CA ASP A 849 -16.11 8.13 -32.30
C ASP A 849 -16.45 8.73 -30.94
N ALA A 850 -15.97 8.15 -29.84
CA ALA A 850 -16.15 8.69 -28.49
C ALA A 850 -15.36 9.99 -28.30
N LEU A 851 -14.16 10.11 -28.84
CA LEU A 851 -13.36 11.35 -28.84
C LEU A 851 -14.05 12.46 -29.66
N ALA A 852 -14.58 12.12 -30.85
CA ALA A 852 -15.30 13.04 -31.73
C ALA A 852 -16.64 13.51 -31.13
N GLN A 853 -17.34 12.62 -30.42
CA GLN A 853 -18.54 12.93 -29.61
C GLN A 853 -18.21 13.69 -28.32
N GLY A 854 -16.94 13.94 -28.01
CA GLY A 854 -16.50 14.59 -26.78
C GLY A 854 -16.44 13.70 -25.54
N ARG A 855 -16.90 12.44 -25.59
CA ARG A 855 -16.94 11.52 -24.42
C ARG A 855 -15.57 11.15 -23.85
N VAL A 856 -14.48 11.30 -24.59
CA VAL A 856 -13.10 11.14 -24.08
C VAL A 856 -12.51 12.51 -23.78
N ASN A 857 -12.17 12.78 -22.52
CA ASN A 857 -11.67 14.07 -22.01
C ASN A 857 -12.50 15.28 -22.52
N PRO A 858 -13.82 15.35 -22.26
CA PRO A 858 -14.69 16.46 -22.71
C PRO A 858 -14.23 17.83 -22.20
N ASP A 859 -13.69 17.88 -20.99
CA ASP A 859 -13.24 19.11 -20.33
C ASP A 859 -11.74 19.37 -20.53
N GLY A 860 -11.09 18.62 -21.42
CA GLY A 860 -9.64 18.64 -21.65
C GLY A 860 -8.87 17.79 -20.63
N GLY A 861 -7.70 17.30 -21.03
CA GLY A 861 -6.87 16.41 -20.21
C GLY A 861 -5.56 17.05 -19.76
N ALA A 862 -4.57 16.21 -19.45
CA ALA A 862 -3.32 16.61 -18.80
C ALA A 862 -2.37 17.45 -19.68
N ILE A 863 -2.56 17.54 -20.99
CA ILE A 863 -1.85 18.51 -21.83
C ILE A 863 -2.28 19.93 -21.45
N ALA A 864 -3.58 20.16 -21.25
CA ALA A 864 -4.11 21.48 -20.89
C ALA A 864 -4.14 21.74 -19.37
N LEU A 865 -4.52 20.75 -18.58
CA LEU A 865 -4.69 20.85 -17.12
C LEU A 865 -3.41 20.54 -16.33
N GLY A 866 -2.44 19.82 -16.91
CA GLY A 866 -1.22 19.37 -16.22
C GLY A 866 -1.33 18.01 -15.53
N HIS A 867 -0.17 17.47 -15.14
CA HIS A 867 0.01 16.13 -14.55
C HIS A 867 0.85 16.16 -13.25
N PRO A 868 0.30 16.65 -12.12
CA PRO A 868 0.89 16.41 -10.81
C PRO A 868 0.83 14.90 -10.51
N LEU A 869 1.97 14.21 -10.61
CA LEU A 869 2.04 12.75 -10.77
C LEU A 869 1.19 11.99 -9.74
N GLY A 870 1.48 12.17 -8.45
CA GLY A 870 0.78 11.53 -7.34
C GLY A 870 -0.72 11.85 -7.27
N ALA A 871 -1.12 13.09 -7.56
CA ALA A 871 -2.49 13.58 -7.41
C ALA A 871 -3.41 13.27 -8.61
N THR A 872 -2.87 12.97 -9.79
CA THR A 872 -3.63 12.96 -11.05
C THR A 872 -4.76 11.92 -11.10
N GLY A 873 -4.63 10.76 -10.45
CA GLY A 873 -5.69 9.74 -10.41
C GLY A 873 -6.95 10.19 -9.66
N ALA A 874 -6.78 10.79 -8.47
CA ALA A 874 -7.90 11.40 -7.73
C ALA A 874 -8.42 12.68 -8.42
N ARG A 875 -7.53 13.47 -9.04
CA ARG A 875 -7.91 14.63 -9.88
C ARG A 875 -8.86 14.20 -11.01
N MET A 876 -8.51 13.16 -11.75
CA MET A 876 -9.35 12.63 -12.83
C MET A 876 -10.63 11.97 -12.31
N THR A 877 -10.60 11.34 -11.13
CA THR A 877 -11.83 10.83 -10.49
C THR A 877 -12.78 11.98 -10.14
N SER A 878 -12.25 13.10 -9.62
CA SER A 878 -13.00 14.32 -9.36
C SER A 878 -13.70 14.85 -10.62
N THR A 879 -12.94 15.01 -11.71
CA THR A 879 -13.44 15.54 -12.98
C THR A 879 -14.43 14.56 -13.63
N LEU A 880 -14.22 13.25 -13.49
CA LEU A 880 -15.16 12.23 -13.97
C LEU A 880 -16.51 12.31 -13.26
N MET A 881 -16.53 12.36 -11.91
CA MET A 881 -17.78 12.31 -11.15
C MET A 881 -18.62 13.58 -11.32
N HIS A 882 -18.00 14.76 -11.30
CA HIS A 882 -18.67 16.03 -11.60
C HIS A 882 -19.10 16.11 -13.06
N GLY A 883 -18.26 15.61 -13.96
CA GLY A 883 -18.54 15.47 -15.37
C GLY A 883 -19.79 14.66 -15.66
N LEU A 884 -19.86 13.42 -15.18
CA LEU A 884 -21.03 12.56 -15.30
C LEU A 884 -22.31 13.21 -14.74
N ALA A 885 -22.21 13.97 -13.64
CA ALA A 885 -23.36 14.64 -13.03
C ALA A 885 -23.90 15.80 -13.89
N ARG A 886 -23.00 16.57 -14.50
CA ARG A 886 -23.34 17.64 -15.45
C ARG A 886 -23.83 17.10 -16.80
N ASP A 887 -23.17 16.07 -17.31
CA ASP A 887 -23.39 15.49 -18.64
C ASP A 887 -24.56 14.47 -18.65
N GLY A 888 -25.13 14.15 -17.48
CA GLY A 888 -26.25 13.21 -17.31
C GLY A 888 -25.89 11.73 -17.41
N GLY A 889 -24.61 11.39 -17.57
CA GLY A 889 -24.11 10.01 -17.68
C GLY A 889 -24.18 9.23 -16.36
N GLU A 890 -24.04 7.91 -16.44
CA GLU A 890 -23.97 7.01 -15.27
C GLU A 890 -22.60 6.33 -15.17
N VAL A 891 -22.10 5.71 -16.25
CA VAL A 891 -20.88 4.90 -16.23
C VAL A 891 -19.67 5.69 -16.70
N GLY A 892 -18.59 5.64 -15.92
CA GLY A 892 -17.33 6.31 -16.23
C GLY A 892 -16.08 5.46 -16.01
N VAL A 893 -15.02 5.75 -16.78
CA VAL A 893 -13.72 5.10 -16.65
C VAL A 893 -12.61 6.14 -16.50
N VAL A 894 -11.78 5.99 -15.46
CA VAL A 894 -10.50 6.69 -15.31
C VAL A 894 -9.38 5.74 -15.74
N SER A 895 -8.42 6.16 -16.57
CA SER A 895 -7.26 5.34 -16.91
C SER A 895 -5.99 6.15 -17.21
N MET A 896 -4.82 5.54 -16.94
CA MET A 896 -3.51 6.13 -17.24
C MET A 896 -2.45 5.09 -17.57
N CYS A 897 -1.51 5.49 -18.42
CA CYS A 897 -0.18 4.90 -18.52
C CYS A 897 0.63 5.17 -17.25
N ILE A 898 1.62 4.33 -16.98
CA ILE A 898 2.41 4.36 -15.75
C ILE A 898 3.86 4.03 -16.12
N GLY A 899 4.78 4.96 -15.85
CA GLY A 899 6.23 4.75 -16.04
C GLY A 899 6.72 3.47 -15.35
N THR A 900 7.79 2.87 -15.90
CA THR A 900 8.25 1.48 -15.64
C THR A 900 7.40 0.35 -16.25
N GLY A 901 6.44 0.65 -17.13
CA GLY A 901 5.74 -0.35 -17.94
C GLY A 901 4.47 -0.90 -17.29
N MET A 902 3.52 -0.03 -16.95
CA MET A 902 2.22 -0.44 -16.42
C MET A 902 1.05 0.38 -16.99
N GLY A 903 -0.15 -0.17 -16.88
CA GLY A 903 -1.41 0.53 -17.11
C GLY A 903 -2.39 0.29 -15.96
N MET A 904 -3.22 1.28 -15.65
CA MET A 904 -4.31 1.14 -14.68
C MET A 904 -5.60 1.75 -15.22
N ALA A 905 -6.74 1.11 -14.91
CA ALA A 905 -8.07 1.61 -15.22
C ALA A 905 -9.02 1.37 -14.03
N GLY A 906 -9.88 2.32 -13.71
CA GLY A 906 -10.89 2.24 -12.65
C GLY A 906 -12.29 2.50 -13.20
N LEU A 907 -13.26 1.68 -12.78
CA LEU A 907 -14.67 1.76 -13.17
C LEU A 907 -15.48 2.45 -12.08
N PHE A 908 -16.23 3.47 -12.46
CA PHE A 908 -17.07 4.28 -11.58
C PHE A 908 -18.50 4.35 -12.11
N VAL A 909 -19.46 4.52 -11.19
CA VAL A 909 -20.87 4.75 -11.50
C VAL A 909 -21.33 5.97 -10.73
N ARG A 910 -21.89 6.99 -11.40
CA ARG A 910 -22.61 8.10 -10.77
C ARG A 910 -23.96 7.62 -10.25
N GLU A 911 -24.43 8.23 -9.17
CA GLU A 911 -25.70 7.93 -8.53
C GLU A 911 -26.69 9.09 -8.42
#